data_AF-A0A0Q7WAZ4-F1
#
_entry.id   AF-A0A0Q7WAZ4-F1
#
_cell.length_a   1.000
_cell.length_b   1.000
_cell.length_c   1.000
_cell.angle_alpha   90.00
_cell.angle_beta   90.00
_cell.angle_gamma   90.00
#
_symmetry.space_group_name_H-M   'P 1'
#
loop_
_entity.id
_entity.type
_entity.pdbx_description
1 polymer ?
#
loop_
_entity_poly.entity_id
_entity_poly.type
_entity_poly.pdbx_seq_one_letter_code
_entity_poly.pdbx_strand_id
1 'polypeptide(L)'
;MIGAILLTAAIVAFLVIFDWNWFRGPLGRFASARLNREVVITGDLRVHPWSFSPKAEALGVRIAQPDWAAKADPKGSPAGAPMAKVDRIAVQIKLLPLLKGDVILPLLAVDRPDVRLLREASGRANWTFGDPNAPRKPLKLPAIQHFIINDGQLRYADQQRDIFFLGTVSSNEHASSDGRGKFVLEGRGQLNRSPFTALVTGGPLLNISPNRPYPFDARVDAGSTHVTAKGDITKPFNLGLFETQLTVSGADLNRLYALTGLALPNTPPYRISGHLTRKGERFDFNRLSGRVGDSDVSGDLFVLMGRERPYLEADLKSRRLDFDDLGSLVGAAPATGRGETASAGQKVEAAQRDATRRLLPDATLQVDRVKAMDAKVKYRALAVNAPNLPLQKVRLDLTLEKGVLTMDPLAFTFSRGDLAGKVRLDANPKVPRTDLDMRLTNAKLEDFIPIQSGGKPAIEGGVMARAKLTGYGNSVHRAASSANGQVTVVSPRGEIRQAFAELLGVNASKGLILLLSKDNRETSVRCAVADFSVKDGVMTSNQIVADTGVVLAKGKGTIDLQTERLDLKIEGDSKKPRLVRLFIPITIKGPFMTPKVGLEAGGAVAQGGLAAALGSLVSPLAAILPFVTGGEAKDADCASLVAEARRDGAPVKVAQTTPAKVKKK
;
A
#
# COMPACT_ATOMS: atom_id res chain seq x y z
N MET A 1 42.62 -60.67 -46.83
CA MET A 1 43.42 -59.52 -47.33
C MET A 1 42.57 -58.56 -48.17
N ILE A 2 41.88 -59.02 -49.22
CA ILE A 2 41.06 -58.17 -50.11
C ILE A 2 39.95 -57.40 -49.36
N GLY A 3 39.24 -58.05 -48.43
CA GLY A 3 38.21 -57.37 -47.62
C GLY A 3 38.74 -56.26 -46.70
N ALA A 4 39.96 -56.42 -46.17
CA ALA A 4 40.60 -55.38 -45.36
C ALA A 4 41.07 -54.19 -46.23
N ILE A 5 41.62 -54.48 -47.41
CA ILE A 5 42.04 -53.44 -48.38
C ILE A 5 40.81 -52.66 -48.89
N LEU A 6 39.72 -53.35 -49.21
CA LEU A 6 38.46 -52.71 -49.62
C LEU A 6 37.86 -51.86 -48.50
N LEU A 7 37.90 -52.35 -47.26
CA LEU A 7 37.42 -51.59 -46.10
C LEU A 7 38.30 -50.35 -45.86
N THR A 8 39.62 -50.47 -45.91
CA THR A 8 40.53 -49.33 -45.77
C THR A 8 40.36 -48.33 -46.91
N ALA A 9 40.24 -48.80 -48.17
CA ALA A 9 39.97 -47.94 -49.32
C ALA A 9 38.61 -47.22 -49.19
N ALA A 10 37.58 -47.91 -48.70
CA ALA A 10 36.27 -47.32 -48.43
C ALA A 10 36.33 -46.28 -47.29
N ILE A 11 37.10 -46.55 -46.22
CA ILE A 11 37.31 -45.59 -45.12
C ILE A 11 38.09 -44.37 -45.60
N VAL A 12 39.16 -44.56 -46.38
CA VAL A 12 39.95 -43.44 -46.94
C VAL A 12 39.10 -42.63 -47.92
N ALA A 13 38.38 -43.29 -48.83
CA ALA A 13 37.46 -42.61 -49.74
C ALA A 13 36.38 -41.84 -48.96
N PHE A 14 35.80 -42.45 -47.92
CA PHE A 14 34.85 -41.79 -47.02
C PHE A 14 35.47 -40.56 -46.35
N LEU A 15 36.67 -40.68 -45.76
CA LEU A 15 37.35 -39.55 -45.10
C LEU A 15 37.71 -38.41 -46.06
N VAL A 16 37.97 -38.71 -47.34
CA VAL A 16 38.25 -37.71 -48.39
C VAL A 16 36.98 -36.98 -48.84
N ILE A 17 35.84 -37.67 -48.94
CA ILE A 17 34.56 -37.05 -49.36
C ILE A 17 33.74 -36.48 -48.21
N PHE A 18 34.11 -36.82 -46.97
CA PHE A 18 33.33 -36.48 -45.78
C PHE A 18 33.26 -34.98 -45.57
N ASP A 19 32.05 -34.43 -45.56
CA ASP A 19 31.78 -33.03 -45.25
C ASP A 19 30.87 -32.92 -44.03
N TRP A 20 31.32 -32.18 -43.02
CA TRP A 20 30.53 -31.86 -41.83
C TRP A 20 29.19 -31.19 -42.16
N ASN A 21 29.08 -30.51 -43.30
CA ASN A 21 27.84 -29.91 -43.78
C ASN A 21 26.69 -30.91 -43.98
N TRP A 22 26.97 -32.21 -44.12
CA TRP A 22 25.94 -33.26 -44.16
C TRP A 22 25.15 -33.36 -42.84
N PHE A 23 25.73 -32.91 -41.73
CA PHE A 23 25.09 -32.92 -40.41
C PHE A 23 24.20 -31.70 -40.13
N ARG A 24 24.15 -30.68 -41.02
CA ARG A 24 23.29 -29.50 -40.83
C ARG A 24 21.82 -29.87 -40.64
N GLY A 25 21.30 -30.74 -41.52
CA GLY A 25 19.92 -31.24 -41.45
C GLY A 25 19.63 -32.09 -40.20
N PRO A 26 20.41 -33.16 -39.93
CA PRO A 26 20.28 -33.94 -38.70
C PRO A 26 20.37 -33.12 -37.41
N LEU A 27 21.36 -32.22 -37.27
CA LEU A 27 21.51 -31.36 -36.10
C LEU A 27 20.34 -30.39 -35.95
N GLY A 28 19.90 -29.78 -37.06
CA GLY A 28 18.71 -28.93 -37.10
C GLY A 28 17.47 -29.68 -36.63
N ARG A 29 17.20 -30.89 -37.14
CA ARG A 29 16.07 -31.73 -36.71
C ARG A 29 16.15 -32.13 -35.25
N PHE A 30 17.33 -32.51 -34.77
CA PHE A 30 17.55 -32.85 -33.36
C PHE A 30 17.27 -31.65 -32.43
N ALA A 31 17.86 -30.49 -32.75
CA ALA A 31 17.60 -29.26 -32.02
C ALA A 31 16.12 -28.86 -32.09
N SER A 32 15.49 -29.08 -33.25
CA SER A 32 14.08 -28.75 -33.45
C SER A 32 13.15 -29.57 -32.58
N ALA A 33 13.39 -30.89 -32.51
CA ALA A 33 12.65 -31.80 -31.64
C ALA A 33 12.84 -31.44 -30.16
N ARG A 34 14.05 -31.02 -29.76
CA ARG A 34 14.33 -30.69 -28.36
C ARG A 34 13.71 -29.36 -27.93
N LEU A 35 13.72 -28.35 -28.80
CA LEU A 35 13.17 -27.02 -28.53
C LEU A 35 11.67 -26.92 -28.84
N ASN A 36 11.10 -27.91 -29.54
CA ASN A 36 9.75 -27.86 -30.10
C ASN A 36 9.55 -26.62 -30.99
N ARG A 37 10.57 -26.32 -31.82
CA ARG A 37 10.71 -25.13 -32.66
C ARG A 37 11.56 -25.51 -33.87
N GLU A 38 11.26 -25.02 -35.05
CA GLU A 38 12.16 -25.25 -36.19
C GLU A 38 13.52 -24.55 -35.96
N VAL A 39 14.61 -25.30 -36.13
CA VAL A 39 16.00 -24.84 -36.06
C VAL A 39 16.70 -25.19 -37.37
N VAL A 40 17.22 -24.17 -38.05
CA VAL A 40 17.91 -24.32 -39.34
C VAL A 40 19.31 -23.74 -39.26
N ILE A 41 20.28 -24.43 -39.84
CA ILE A 41 21.65 -23.97 -40.04
C ILE A 41 21.81 -23.68 -41.53
N THR A 42 21.87 -22.42 -41.93
CA THR A 42 21.86 -22.04 -43.36
C THR A 42 23.26 -21.94 -43.97
N GLY A 43 24.29 -21.69 -43.15
CA GLY A 43 25.68 -21.58 -43.59
C GLY A 43 26.48 -22.86 -43.38
N ASP A 44 27.81 -22.73 -43.37
CA ASP A 44 28.73 -23.85 -43.17
C ASP A 44 28.75 -24.33 -41.71
N LEU A 45 28.94 -25.64 -41.54
CA LEU A 45 29.26 -26.29 -40.28
C LEU A 45 30.73 -26.75 -40.31
N ARG A 46 31.56 -26.18 -39.45
CA ARG A 46 32.98 -26.52 -39.31
C ARG A 46 33.21 -27.21 -37.98
N VAL A 47 33.77 -28.41 -37.99
CA VAL A 47 34.05 -29.18 -36.77
C VAL A 47 35.53 -29.54 -36.73
N HIS A 48 36.15 -29.30 -35.58
CA HIS A 48 37.51 -29.67 -35.25
C HIS A 48 37.44 -30.71 -34.12
N PRO A 49 37.29 -32.00 -34.46
CA PRO A 49 37.01 -33.05 -33.48
C PRO A 49 38.25 -33.54 -32.73
N TRP A 50 39.45 -33.30 -33.28
CA TRP A 50 40.73 -33.84 -32.81
C TRP A 50 41.29 -33.06 -31.61
N SER A 51 40.54 -33.07 -30.50
CA SER A 51 40.90 -32.47 -29.23
C SER A 51 40.08 -33.09 -28.10
N PHE A 52 40.60 -33.09 -26.87
CA PHE A 52 39.80 -33.42 -25.67
C PHE A 52 38.70 -32.37 -25.37
N SER A 53 38.74 -31.25 -26.10
CA SER A 53 37.68 -30.23 -26.16
C SER A 53 37.38 -29.90 -27.62
N PRO A 54 36.65 -30.78 -28.35
CA PRO A 54 36.31 -30.55 -29.75
C PRO A 54 35.55 -29.23 -29.92
N LYS A 55 35.81 -28.56 -31.05
CA LYS A 55 35.17 -27.30 -31.43
C LYS A 55 34.22 -27.53 -32.59
N ALA A 56 33.00 -27.03 -32.49
CA ALA A 56 32.05 -26.94 -33.59
C ALA A 56 31.65 -25.48 -33.82
N GLU A 57 31.53 -25.09 -35.09
CA GLU A 57 31.19 -23.73 -35.50
C GLU A 57 30.14 -23.80 -36.61
N ALA A 58 29.00 -23.16 -36.38
CA ALA A 58 27.87 -23.13 -37.30
C ALA A 58 27.57 -21.69 -37.72
N LEU A 59 27.40 -21.48 -39.01
CA LEU A 59 27.04 -20.19 -39.60
C LEU A 59 25.54 -20.12 -39.92
N GLY A 60 24.93 -18.97 -39.68
CA GLY A 60 23.53 -18.68 -40.02
C GLY A 60 22.53 -19.59 -39.29
N VAL A 61 22.60 -19.64 -37.97
CA VAL A 61 21.64 -20.41 -37.16
C VAL A 61 20.36 -19.58 -36.96
N ARG A 62 19.22 -20.19 -37.26
CA ARG A 62 17.88 -19.57 -37.11
C ARG A 62 16.98 -20.47 -36.29
N ILE A 63 16.29 -19.89 -35.31
CA ILE A 63 15.25 -20.54 -34.51
C ILE A 63 13.93 -19.86 -34.83
N ALA A 64 12.94 -20.61 -35.33
CA ALA A 64 11.64 -20.08 -35.71
C ALA A 64 10.84 -19.57 -34.49
N GLN A 65 9.89 -18.66 -34.73
CA GLN A 65 8.86 -18.28 -33.75
C GLN A 65 7.75 -19.34 -33.71
N PRO A 66 6.99 -19.47 -32.60
CA PRO A 66 5.67 -20.08 -32.66
C PRO A 66 4.74 -19.30 -33.58
N ASP A 67 3.80 -20.03 -34.20
CA ASP A 67 2.73 -19.46 -35.02
C ASP A 67 1.94 -18.36 -34.30
N TRP A 68 1.71 -18.52 -32.98
CA TRP A 68 1.01 -17.51 -32.18
C TRP A 68 1.83 -16.21 -32.02
N ALA A 69 3.15 -16.30 -31.87
CA ALA A 69 3.99 -15.12 -31.63
C ALA A 69 4.11 -14.23 -32.86
N ALA A 70 4.01 -14.78 -34.07
CA ALA A 70 4.00 -14.01 -35.30
C ALA A 70 2.82 -13.02 -35.37
N LYS A 71 1.69 -13.35 -34.74
CA LYS A 71 0.48 -12.50 -34.70
C LYS A 71 0.47 -11.51 -33.53
N ALA A 72 1.23 -11.79 -32.48
CA ALA A 72 1.16 -11.06 -31.21
C ALA A 72 2.22 -9.95 -31.06
N ASP A 73 3.03 -9.67 -32.09
CA ASP A 73 4.03 -8.61 -32.02
C ASP A 73 3.39 -7.20 -32.05
N PRO A 74 3.41 -6.44 -30.95
CA PRO A 74 2.70 -5.18 -30.84
C PRO A 74 3.34 -4.01 -31.62
N LYS A 75 4.57 -4.18 -32.13
CA LYS A 75 5.33 -3.13 -32.84
C LYS A 75 5.77 -3.55 -34.24
N GLY A 76 5.21 -4.64 -34.78
CA GLY A 76 5.39 -5.07 -36.16
C GLY A 76 6.82 -5.51 -36.52
N SER A 77 7.25 -6.69 -36.08
CA SER A 77 8.32 -7.40 -36.80
C SER A 77 7.83 -7.77 -38.21
N PRO A 78 8.74 -7.86 -39.20
CA PRO A 78 8.39 -8.47 -40.48
C PRO A 78 7.73 -9.83 -40.25
N ALA A 79 6.64 -10.11 -40.98
CA ALA A 79 5.99 -11.42 -40.94
C ALA A 79 7.04 -12.52 -41.22
N GLY A 80 7.08 -13.55 -40.38
CA GLY A 80 8.07 -14.63 -40.49
C GLY A 80 9.46 -14.35 -39.90
N ALA A 81 9.64 -13.27 -39.12
CA ALA A 81 10.89 -13.06 -38.40
C ALA A 81 11.17 -14.19 -37.38
N PRO A 82 12.39 -14.73 -37.32
CA PRO A 82 12.73 -15.82 -36.39
C PRO A 82 12.75 -15.32 -34.93
N MET A 83 12.61 -16.24 -33.99
CA MET A 83 12.77 -15.98 -32.56
C MET A 83 14.21 -15.62 -32.24
N ALA A 84 15.16 -16.34 -32.84
CA ALA A 84 16.57 -16.03 -32.73
C ALA A 84 17.25 -16.21 -34.08
N LYS A 85 18.11 -15.26 -34.43
CA LYS A 85 19.04 -15.37 -35.56
C LYS A 85 20.45 -15.14 -35.03
N VAL A 86 21.38 -15.99 -35.42
CA VAL A 86 22.79 -15.88 -35.06
C VAL A 86 23.61 -16.06 -36.33
N ASP A 87 24.51 -15.13 -36.61
CA ASP A 87 25.33 -15.20 -37.81
C ASP A 87 26.42 -16.26 -37.68
N ARG A 88 27.01 -16.37 -36.48
CA ARG A 88 27.99 -17.42 -36.16
C ARG A 88 27.87 -17.84 -34.71
N ILE A 89 27.82 -19.15 -34.48
CA ILE A 89 27.95 -19.75 -33.15
C ILE A 89 29.13 -20.72 -33.15
N ALA A 90 30.05 -20.55 -32.22
CA ALA A 90 31.15 -21.48 -31.99
C ALA A 90 31.08 -22.04 -30.57
N VAL A 91 31.16 -23.36 -30.45
CA VAL A 91 31.03 -24.08 -29.18
C VAL A 91 32.22 -25.04 -29.04
N GLN A 92 32.83 -25.05 -27.87
CA GLN A 92 33.70 -26.13 -27.42
C GLN A 92 33.03 -26.89 -26.29
N ILE A 93 33.25 -28.20 -26.22
CA ILE A 93 32.66 -29.07 -25.17
C ILE A 93 33.77 -29.95 -24.60
N LYS A 94 33.89 -30.06 -23.27
CA LYS A 94 34.82 -31.03 -22.66
C LYS A 94 34.25 -32.44 -22.73
N LEU A 95 34.95 -33.38 -23.36
CA LEU A 95 34.46 -34.76 -23.54
C LEU A 95 34.44 -35.57 -22.24
N LEU A 96 35.51 -35.53 -21.44
CA LEU A 96 35.61 -36.33 -20.21
C LEU A 96 34.51 -36.00 -19.18
N PRO A 97 34.19 -34.72 -18.88
CA PRO A 97 33.04 -34.38 -18.05
C PRO A 97 31.70 -34.78 -18.68
N LEU A 98 31.56 -34.64 -20.00
CA LEU A 98 30.32 -35.00 -20.71
C LEU A 98 29.96 -36.48 -20.54
N LEU A 99 30.96 -37.38 -20.53
CA LEU A 99 30.77 -38.81 -20.25
C LEU A 99 30.25 -39.09 -18.83
N LYS A 100 30.49 -38.19 -17.88
CA LYS A 100 29.96 -38.24 -16.50
C LYS A 100 28.62 -37.52 -16.36
N GLY A 101 28.09 -36.94 -17.44
CA GLY A 101 26.85 -36.16 -17.46
C GLY A 101 27.04 -34.65 -17.22
N ASP A 102 28.27 -34.17 -17.06
CA ASP A 102 28.58 -32.76 -16.81
C ASP A 102 28.85 -32.02 -18.13
N VAL A 103 27.94 -31.14 -18.51
CA VAL A 103 28.11 -30.28 -19.70
C VAL A 103 28.91 -29.04 -19.32
N ILE A 104 30.19 -29.03 -19.70
CA ILE A 104 31.10 -27.89 -19.52
C ILE A 104 31.54 -27.39 -20.91
N LEU A 105 31.31 -26.10 -21.16
CA LEU A 105 31.67 -25.42 -22.40
C LEU A 105 32.92 -24.55 -22.16
N PRO A 106 34.12 -24.94 -22.63
CA PRO A 106 35.29 -24.06 -22.57
C PRO A 106 35.07 -22.73 -23.30
N LEU A 107 34.39 -22.79 -24.45
CA LEU A 107 34.08 -21.64 -25.29
C LEU A 107 32.63 -21.71 -25.76
N LEU A 108 31.94 -20.58 -25.64
CA LEU A 108 30.72 -20.28 -26.38
C LEU A 108 30.91 -18.87 -26.97
N ALA A 109 31.03 -18.77 -28.28
CA ALA A 109 31.11 -17.49 -28.97
C ALA A 109 29.91 -17.32 -29.90
N VAL A 110 29.26 -16.16 -29.83
CA VAL A 110 28.03 -15.85 -30.55
C VAL A 110 28.19 -14.48 -31.20
N ASP A 111 28.20 -14.46 -32.53
CA ASP A 111 28.34 -13.21 -33.30
C ASP A 111 27.00 -12.75 -33.86
N ARG A 112 26.70 -11.47 -33.62
CA ARG A 112 25.48 -10.75 -34.00
C ARG A 112 24.19 -11.52 -33.68
N PRO A 113 23.97 -11.99 -32.43
CA PRO A 113 22.69 -12.60 -32.08
C PRO A 113 21.55 -11.57 -32.09
N ASP A 114 20.51 -11.76 -32.89
CA ASP A 114 19.22 -11.05 -32.81
C ASP A 114 18.21 -11.98 -32.12
N VAL A 115 17.86 -11.66 -30.87
CA VAL A 115 16.94 -12.46 -30.05
C VAL A 115 15.66 -11.69 -29.78
N ARG A 116 14.53 -12.34 -30.02
CA ARG A 116 13.18 -11.78 -29.87
C ARG A 116 12.39 -12.59 -28.86
N LEU A 117 12.14 -11.97 -27.71
CA LEU A 117 11.39 -12.54 -26.60
C LEU A 117 10.01 -11.89 -26.55
N LEU A 118 8.95 -12.69 -26.63
CA LEU A 118 7.56 -12.23 -26.60
C LEU A 118 6.75 -13.00 -25.56
N ARG A 119 6.03 -12.28 -24.70
CA ARG A 119 4.97 -12.80 -23.82
C ARG A 119 3.64 -12.11 -24.13
N GLU A 120 2.61 -12.93 -24.36
CA GLU A 120 1.23 -12.48 -24.55
C GLU A 120 0.53 -12.16 -23.21
N ALA A 121 -0.59 -11.46 -23.29
CA ALA A 121 -1.44 -11.17 -22.13
C ALA A 121 -1.90 -12.43 -21.37
N SER A 122 -2.01 -13.57 -22.06
CA SER A 122 -2.32 -14.89 -21.48
C SER A 122 -1.20 -15.45 -20.59
N GLY A 123 -0.01 -14.83 -20.60
CA GLY A 123 1.19 -15.32 -19.91
C GLY A 123 1.98 -16.37 -20.70
N ARG A 124 1.54 -16.71 -21.92
CA ARG A 124 2.28 -17.56 -22.87
C ARG A 124 3.51 -16.82 -23.39
N ALA A 125 4.67 -17.48 -23.38
CA ALA A 125 5.93 -16.86 -23.75
C ALA A 125 6.71 -17.69 -24.77
N ASN A 126 7.33 -17.08 -25.77
CA ASN A 126 7.99 -17.80 -26.86
C ASN A 126 9.30 -18.49 -26.44
N TRP A 127 9.88 -18.09 -25.30
CA TRP A 127 11.05 -18.70 -24.66
C TRP A 127 10.72 -19.86 -23.72
N THR A 128 9.49 -20.36 -23.75
CA THR A 128 9.12 -21.62 -23.12
C THR A 128 9.33 -22.74 -24.15
N PHE A 129 10.35 -23.56 -23.91
CA PHE A 129 10.74 -24.67 -24.77
C PHE A 129 10.27 -26.01 -24.21
N GLY A 130 10.04 -26.99 -25.09
CA GLY A 130 9.59 -28.33 -24.70
C GLY A 130 8.07 -28.45 -24.57
N ASP A 131 7.62 -29.36 -23.71
CA ASP A 131 6.20 -29.62 -23.45
C ASP A 131 5.55 -28.42 -22.73
N PRO A 132 4.56 -27.75 -23.33
CA PRO A 132 3.83 -26.64 -22.72
C PRO A 132 3.14 -27.00 -21.40
N ASN A 133 2.85 -28.28 -21.17
CA ASN A 133 2.15 -28.79 -20.00
C ASN A 133 3.11 -29.19 -18.86
N ALA A 134 4.42 -29.23 -19.11
CA ALA A 134 5.39 -29.57 -18.09
C ALA A 134 5.60 -28.41 -17.08
N PRO A 135 5.94 -28.70 -15.81
CA PRO A 135 6.26 -27.67 -14.82
C PRO A 135 7.42 -26.79 -15.30
N ARG A 136 7.23 -25.46 -15.23
CA ARG A 136 8.25 -24.48 -15.63
C ARG A 136 9.49 -24.64 -14.75
N LYS A 137 10.63 -24.95 -15.36
CA LYS A 137 11.93 -25.01 -14.67
C LYS A 137 12.70 -23.71 -14.94
N PRO A 138 13.45 -23.16 -13.95
CA PRO A 138 14.35 -22.06 -14.20
C PRO A 138 15.34 -22.40 -15.31
N LEU A 139 15.64 -21.43 -16.18
CA LEU A 139 16.66 -21.60 -17.22
C LEU A 139 18.02 -21.84 -16.53
N LYS A 140 18.58 -23.02 -16.75
CA LYS A 140 19.93 -23.39 -16.29
C LYS A 140 20.80 -23.55 -17.53
N LEU A 141 21.66 -22.57 -17.77
CA LEU A 141 22.68 -22.70 -18.79
C LEU A 141 23.82 -23.58 -18.27
N PRO A 142 24.52 -24.33 -19.15
CA PRO A 142 25.70 -25.08 -18.75
C PRO A 142 26.81 -24.14 -18.28
N ALA A 143 27.81 -24.70 -17.60
CA ALA A 143 29.00 -23.96 -17.20
C ALA A 143 29.78 -23.52 -18.46
N ILE A 144 29.86 -22.21 -18.71
CA ILE A 144 30.62 -21.64 -19.81
C ILE A 144 31.86 -20.96 -19.24
N GLN A 145 33.06 -21.34 -19.68
CA GLN A 145 34.29 -20.74 -19.18
C GLN A 145 34.56 -19.41 -19.88
N HIS A 146 34.51 -19.40 -21.22
CA HIS A 146 34.68 -18.20 -22.05
C HIS A 146 33.39 -17.94 -22.82
N PHE A 147 32.66 -16.88 -22.48
CA PHE A 147 31.41 -16.52 -23.16
C PHE A 147 31.56 -15.19 -23.90
N ILE A 148 31.55 -15.27 -25.23
CA ILE A 148 31.75 -14.13 -26.13
C ILE A 148 30.43 -13.81 -26.84
N ILE A 149 29.99 -12.56 -26.76
CA ILE A 149 28.87 -12.00 -27.49
C ILE A 149 29.35 -10.76 -28.23
N ASN A 150 29.37 -10.82 -29.56
CA ASN A 150 29.71 -9.68 -30.41
C ASN A 150 28.43 -9.07 -30.99
N ASP A 151 28.19 -7.78 -30.76
CA ASP A 151 27.10 -6.99 -31.36
C ASP A 151 25.70 -7.64 -31.28
N GLY A 152 25.33 -8.15 -30.11
CA GLY A 152 24.02 -8.74 -29.86
C GLY A 152 22.90 -7.70 -29.80
N GLN A 153 21.71 -8.10 -30.25
CA GLN A 153 20.46 -7.35 -30.17
C GLN A 153 19.40 -8.17 -29.43
N LEU A 154 18.71 -7.51 -28.50
CA LEU A 154 17.64 -8.11 -27.72
C LEU A 154 16.38 -7.27 -27.87
N ARG A 155 15.30 -7.90 -28.34
CA ARG A 155 13.95 -7.33 -28.32
C ARG A 155 13.09 -8.11 -27.35
N TYR A 156 12.62 -7.46 -26.31
CA TYR A 156 11.73 -8.03 -25.31
C TYR A 156 10.39 -7.31 -25.32
N ALA A 157 9.29 -8.06 -25.44
CA ALA A 157 7.93 -7.55 -25.38
C ALA A 157 7.09 -8.41 -24.45
N ASP A 158 6.45 -7.79 -23.46
CA ASP A 158 5.58 -8.44 -22.48
C ASP A 158 4.25 -7.70 -22.41
N GLN A 159 3.23 -8.25 -23.05
CA GLN A 159 1.88 -7.68 -23.08
C GLN A 159 1.17 -7.80 -21.72
N GLN A 160 1.55 -8.78 -20.89
CA GLN A 160 0.95 -8.97 -19.57
C GLN A 160 1.31 -7.82 -18.63
N ARG A 161 2.51 -7.25 -18.81
CA ARG A 161 3.06 -6.17 -17.96
C ARG A 161 3.25 -4.84 -18.70
N ASP A 162 2.76 -4.75 -19.95
CA ASP A 162 2.93 -3.61 -20.85
C ASP A 162 4.40 -3.13 -20.93
N ILE A 163 5.32 -4.06 -21.20
CA ILE A 163 6.76 -3.81 -21.33
C ILE A 163 7.19 -3.99 -22.78
N PHE A 164 7.97 -3.04 -23.27
CA PHE A 164 8.72 -3.16 -24.51
C PHE A 164 10.16 -2.70 -24.26
N PHE A 165 11.13 -3.47 -24.70
CA PHE A 165 12.56 -3.18 -24.54
C PHE A 165 13.33 -3.56 -25.80
N LEU A 166 14.17 -2.64 -26.24
CA LEU A 166 15.17 -2.81 -27.29
C LEU A 166 16.53 -2.53 -26.68
N GLY A 167 17.41 -3.53 -26.71
CA GLY A 167 18.74 -3.39 -26.17
C GLY A 167 19.80 -4.07 -27.02
N THR A 168 21.03 -3.70 -26.75
CA THR A 168 22.24 -4.35 -27.24
C THR A 168 22.87 -5.16 -26.12
N VAL A 169 23.56 -6.23 -26.49
CA VAL A 169 24.29 -7.09 -25.56
C VAL A 169 25.66 -7.38 -26.15
N SER A 170 26.72 -7.11 -25.40
CA SER A 170 28.08 -7.39 -25.82
C SER A 170 28.95 -7.82 -24.65
N SER A 171 30.01 -8.56 -24.95
CA SER A 171 31.12 -8.82 -24.04
C SER A 171 32.40 -8.40 -24.75
N ASN A 172 32.91 -7.21 -24.43
CA ASN A 172 34.09 -6.67 -25.11
C ASN A 172 35.37 -7.14 -24.40
N GLU A 173 36.21 -7.90 -25.10
CA GLU A 173 37.48 -8.42 -24.60
C GLU A 173 38.70 -7.58 -25.01
N HIS A 174 38.54 -6.61 -25.92
CA HIS A 174 39.64 -5.80 -26.49
C HIS A 174 39.82 -4.42 -25.82
N ALA A 175 39.03 -4.09 -24.79
CA ALA A 175 39.14 -2.82 -24.08
C ALA A 175 40.32 -2.83 -23.09
N SER A 176 41.49 -2.41 -23.58
CA SER A 176 42.77 -2.41 -22.84
C SER A 176 42.95 -1.23 -21.86
N SER A 177 41.87 -0.71 -21.26
CA SER A 177 41.96 0.33 -20.21
C SER A 177 41.32 -0.13 -18.89
N ASP A 178 42.08 0.10 -17.81
CA ASP A 178 41.82 -0.18 -16.39
C ASP A 178 40.46 -0.85 -16.06
N GLY A 179 40.48 -2.18 -16.06
CA GLY A 179 39.52 -3.02 -15.32
C GLY A 179 38.14 -3.21 -15.93
N ARG A 180 37.94 -3.00 -17.25
CA ARG A 180 36.62 -3.14 -17.88
C ARG A 180 36.59 -3.85 -19.24
N GLY A 181 36.99 -5.11 -19.29
CA GLY A 181 36.46 -6.05 -20.29
C GLY A 181 35.05 -6.48 -19.90
N LYS A 182 34.05 -5.59 -20.01
CA LYS A 182 32.74 -5.73 -19.35
C LYS A 182 31.72 -6.42 -20.24
N PHE A 183 30.95 -7.34 -19.66
CA PHE A 183 29.61 -7.61 -20.15
C PHE A 183 28.81 -6.31 -20.08
N VAL A 184 28.12 -5.93 -21.15
CA VAL A 184 27.23 -4.77 -21.18
C VAL A 184 25.92 -5.20 -21.83
N LEU A 185 24.82 -4.96 -21.13
CA LEU A 185 23.48 -4.96 -21.67
C LEU A 185 22.89 -3.58 -21.46
N GLU A 186 22.59 -2.89 -22.54
CA GLU A 186 22.02 -1.55 -22.49
C GLU A 186 20.86 -1.40 -23.46
N GLY A 187 19.89 -0.57 -23.12
CA GLY A 187 18.75 -0.41 -24.01
C GLY A 187 17.70 0.56 -23.51
N ARG A 188 16.69 0.73 -24.35
CA ARG A 188 15.60 1.68 -24.18
C ARG A 188 14.27 1.00 -24.49
N GLY A 189 13.20 1.56 -23.96
CA GLY A 189 11.91 0.89 -24.04
C GLY A 189 10.75 1.72 -23.50
N GLN A 190 9.65 1.03 -23.29
CA GLN A 190 8.44 1.54 -22.67
C GLN A 190 7.98 0.56 -21.59
N LEU A 191 7.59 1.08 -20.43
CA LEU A 191 6.93 0.35 -19.35
C LEU A 191 5.68 1.12 -18.98
N ASN A 192 4.49 0.52 -19.12
CA ASN A 192 3.21 1.22 -18.93
C ASN A 192 3.20 2.58 -19.68
N ARG A 193 3.64 2.57 -20.95
CA ARG A 193 3.79 3.76 -21.82
C ARG A 193 4.79 4.83 -21.35
N SER A 194 5.48 4.63 -20.23
CA SER A 194 6.53 5.53 -19.75
C SER A 194 7.89 5.13 -20.33
N PRO A 195 8.79 6.09 -20.66
CA PRO A 195 10.15 5.77 -21.08
C PRO A 195 10.88 4.89 -20.06
N PHE A 196 11.55 3.88 -20.57
CA PHE A 196 12.33 2.90 -19.81
C PHE A 196 13.75 2.85 -20.37
N THR A 197 14.75 2.90 -19.50
CA THR A 197 16.16 2.66 -19.86
C THR A 197 16.76 1.67 -18.88
N ALA A 198 17.58 0.75 -19.39
CA ALA A 198 18.32 -0.20 -18.58
C ALA A 198 19.78 -0.24 -19.01
N LEU A 199 20.67 -0.29 -18.03
CA LEU A 199 22.10 -0.53 -18.20
C LEU A 199 22.53 -1.57 -17.17
N VAL A 200 23.02 -2.71 -17.63
CA VAL A 200 23.59 -3.76 -16.80
C VAL A 200 25.02 -3.98 -17.26
N THR A 201 25.96 -3.89 -16.34
CA THR A 201 27.36 -4.18 -16.61
C THR A 201 27.85 -5.31 -15.72
N GLY A 202 28.65 -6.22 -16.24
CA GLY A 202 29.23 -7.32 -15.48
C GLY A 202 30.75 -7.38 -15.61
N GLY A 203 31.38 -8.24 -14.79
CA GLY A 203 32.79 -8.57 -14.96
C GLY A 203 33.11 -9.23 -16.31
N PRO A 204 34.39 -9.45 -16.62
CA PRO A 204 34.77 -10.20 -17.81
C PRO A 204 34.17 -11.62 -17.80
N LEU A 205 33.63 -12.04 -18.94
CA LEU A 205 33.11 -13.41 -19.15
C LEU A 205 34.21 -14.38 -19.61
N LEU A 206 35.40 -14.18 -19.05
CA LEU A 206 36.62 -14.94 -19.35
C LEU A 206 37.01 -15.77 -18.12
N ASN A 207 37.38 -17.02 -18.35
CA ASN A 207 37.76 -17.98 -17.30
C ASN A 207 36.72 -18.11 -16.17
N ILE A 208 35.43 -18.02 -16.50
CA ILE A 208 34.34 -18.15 -15.53
C ILE A 208 34.36 -19.55 -14.91
N SER A 209 34.36 -19.58 -13.58
CA SER A 209 34.29 -20.80 -12.79
C SER A 209 32.88 -20.95 -12.19
N PRO A 210 32.26 -22.15 -12.25
CA PRO A 210 30.94 -22.39 -11.66
C PRO A 210 30.83 -22.08 -10.15
N ASN A 211 31.96 -22.07 -9.45
CA ASN A 211 32.05 -21.89 -8.00
C ASN A 211 32.48 -20.46 -7.61
N ARG A 212 32.73 -19.57 -8.58
CA ARG A 212 33.10 -18.18 -8.31
C ARG A 212 31.90 -17.27 -8.63
N PRO A 213 31.42 -16.45 -7.68
CA PRO A 213 30.37 -15.48 -7.95
C PRO A 213 30.76 -14.53 -9.10
N TYR A 214 29.78 -14.13 -9.90
CA TYR A 214 29.98 -13.23 -11.03
C TYR A 214 29.39 -11.84 -10.72
N PRO A 215 30.23 -10.80 -10.67
CA PRO A 215 29.78 -9.47 -10.27
C PRO A 215 28.99 -8.78 -11.38
N PHE A 216 27.98 -8.02 -10.98
CA PHE A 216 27.19 -7.15 -11.84
C PHE A 216 26.80 -5.83 -11.15
N ASP A 217 26.68 -4.79 -11.95
CA ASP A 217 26.01 -3.54 -11.64
C ASP A 217 24.81 -3.41 -12.57
N ALA A 218 23.66 -2.97 -12.05
CA ALA A 218 22.48 -2.67 -12.85
C ALA A 218 21.90 -1.32 -12.46
N ARG A 219 21.47 -0.58 -13.48
CA ARG A 219 20.71 0.65 -13.37
C ARG A 219 19.50 0.56 -14.27
N VAL A 220 18.33 0.82 -13.70
CA VAL A 220 17.06 0.84 -14.44
C VAL A 220 16.32 2.11 -14.07
N ASP A 221 15.92 2.88 -15.07
CA ASP A 221 15.14 4.09 -14.92
C ASP A 221 13.85 3.92 -15.72
N ALA A 222 12.68 4.01 -15.06
CA ALA A 222 11.37 3.72 -15.63
C ALA A 222 10.33 4.75 -15.15
N GLY A 223 10.07 5.77 -15.96
CA GLY A 223 9.29 6.93 -15.52
C GLY A 223 9.90 7.60 -14.29
N SER A 224 9.19 7.62 -13.16
CA SER A 224 9.70 8.13 -11.88
C SER A 224 10.40 7.07 -11.02
N THR A 225 10.42 5.81 -11.44
CA THR A 225 11.07 4.72 -10.70
C THR A 225 12.54 4.61 -11.12
N HIS A 226 13.43 4.66 -10.14
CA HIS A 226 14.87 4.50 -10.30
C HIS A 226 15.34 3.31 -9.47
N VAL A 227 16.07 2.40 -10.10
CA VAL A 227 16.63 1.20 -9.48
C VAL A 227 18.12 1.17 -9.72
N THR A 228 18.89 0.98 -8.67
CA THR A 228 20.32 0.67 -8.77
C THR A 228 20.61 -0.59 -7.96
N ALA A 229 21.34 -1.52 -8.55
CA ALA A 229 21.74 -2.76 -7.93
C ALA A 229 23.24 -2.97 -8.16
N LYS A 230 23.97 -3.37 -7.13
CA LYS A 230 25.36 -3.82 -7.23
C LYS A 230 25.49 -5.14 -6.50
N GLY A 231 26.01 -6.18 -7.12
CA GLY A 231 26.00 -7.49 -6.51
C GLY A 231 26.59 -8.58 -7.37
N ASP A 232 26.24 -9.81 -7.03
CA ASP A 232 26.86 -11.00 -7.60
C ASP A 232 25.80 -12.05 -7.95
N ILE A 233 25.95 -12.64 -9.13
CA ILE A 233 25.28 -13.89 -9.46
C ILE A 233 26.09 -15.00 -8.78
N THR A 234 25.55 -15.57 -7.70
CA THR A 234 26.30 -16.48 -6.82
C THR A 234 26.68 -17.80 -7.50
N LYS A 235 25.94 -18.20 -8.54
CA LYS A 235 26.32 -19.26 -9.47
C LYS A 235 26.21 -18.74 -10.91
N PRO A 236 27.34 -18.50 -11.61
CA PRO A 236 27.32 -17.95 -12.96
C PRO A 236 26.33 -18.67 -13.89
N PHE A 237 25.64 -17.89 -14.72
CA PHE A 237 24.59 -18.35 -15.63
C PHE A 237 23.33 -18.95 -14.99
N ASN A 238 23.18 -18.87 -13.66
CA ASN A 238 21.94 -19.14 -12.95
C ASN A 238 21.35 -17.84 -12.37
N LEU A 239 20.59 -17.12 -13.19
CA LEU A 239 19.97 -15.83 -12.83
C LEU A 239 18.89 -15.92 -11.72
N GLY A 240 18.54 -17.15 -11.32
CA GLY A 240 17.69 -17.41 -10.16
C GLY A 240 18.43 -17.28 -8.83
N LEU A 241 19.76 -17.13 -8.84
CA LEU A 241 20.61 -17.08 -7.66
C LEU A 241 21.50 -15.84 -7.71
N PHE A 242 21.14 -14.80 -6.97
CA PHE A 242 21.97 -13.60 -6.85
C PHE A 242 21.83 -12.96 -5.47
N GLU A 243 22.80 -12.14 -5.14
CA GLU A 243 22.78 -11.25 -3.98
C GLU A 243 23.18 -9.84 -4.43
N THR A 244 22.52 -8.81 -3.92
CA THR A 244 22.79 -7.44 -4.35
C THR A 244 22.44 -6.41 -3.30
N GLN A 245 23.25 -5.35 -3.22
CA GLN A 245 22.83 -4.11 -2.60
C GLN A 245 21.90 -3.37 -3.55
N LEU A 246 20.62 -3.32 -3.21
CA LEU A 246 19.57 -2.70 -4.00
C LEU A 246 19.21 -1.33 -3.41
N THR A 247 18.98 -0.35 -4.28
CA THR A 247 18.29 0.90 -3.95
C THR A 247 17.19 1.13 -4.96
N VAL A 248 15.98 1.39 -4.47
CA VAL A 248 14.80 1.70 -5.28
C VAL A 248 14.23 3.02 -4.79
N SER A 249 13.95 3.93 -5.71
CA SER A 249 13.22 5.16 -5.41
C SER A 249 12.16 5.46 -6.46
N GLY A 250 11.12 6.17 -6.08
CA GLY A 250 10.15 6.69 -7.03
C GLY A 250 9.06 7.51 -6.38
N ALA A 251 8.08 7.92 -7.19
CA ALA A 251 7.01 8.80 -6.73
C ALA A 251 5.93 8.08 -5.90
N ASP A 252 5.77 6.77 -6.07
CA ASP A 252 4.70 5.97 -5.47
C ASP A 252 5.04 4.47 -5.57
N LEU A 253 4.98 3.74 -4.45
CA LEU A 253 5.25 2.29 -4.41
C LEU A 253 4.26 1.48 -5.26
N ASN A 254 3.03 1.94 -5.44
CA ASN A 254 2.02 1.27 -6.26
C ASN A 254 2.48 1.07 -7.72
N ARG A 255 3.34 1.98 -8.23
CA ARG A 255 3.88 1.92 -9.59
C ARG A 255 4.82 0.74 -9.82
N LEU A 256 5.36 0.14 -8.76
CA LEU A 256 6.20 -1.05 -8.86
C LEU A 256 5.44 -2.28 -9.34
N TYR A 257 4.10 -2.28 -9.31
CA TYR A 257 3.28 -3.39 -9.78
C TYR A 257 3.66 -3.86 -11.19
N ALA A 258 3.94 -2.93 -12.11
CA ALA A 258 4.31 -3.27 -13.50
C ALA A 258 5.66 -3.98 -13.62
N LEU A 259 6.59 -3.67 -12.71
CA LEU A 259 7.93 -4.28 -12.68
C LEU A 259 7.93 -5.61 -11.91
N THR A 260 7.26 -5.66 -10.76
CA THR A 260 7.41 -6.75 -9.79
C THR A 260 6.21 -7.70 -9.75
N GLY A 261 5.03 -7.25 -10.19
CA GLY A 261 3.76 -7.94 -9.99
C GLY A 261 3.19 -7.85 -8.57
N LEU A 262 3.81 -7.07 -7.67
CA LEU A 262 3.37 -6.91 -6.28
C LEU A 262 2.39 -5.76 -6.14
N ALA A 263 1.22 -6.01 -5.55
CA ALA A 263 0.21 -5.00 -5.27
C ALA A 263 0.56 -4.20 -4.01
N LEU A 264 1.53 -3.30 -4.15
CA LEU A 264 1.92 -2.35 -3.10
C LEU A 264 0.92 -1.18 -3.01
N PRO A 265 0.74 -0.58 -1.81
CA PRO A 265 -0.20 0.52 -1.62
C PRO A 265 0.29 1.81 -2.29
N ASN A 266 -0.61 2.77 -2.44
CA ASN A 266 -0.23 4.13 -2.85
C ASN A 266 0.56 4.79 -1.73
N THR A 267 1.66 5.48 -2.06
CA THR A 267 2.47 6.21 -1.07
C THR A 267 2.95 7.56 -1.58
N PRO A 268 3.41 8.46 -0.70
CA PRO A 268 4.29 9.56 -1.09
C PRO A 268 5.60 9.03 -1.73
N PRO A 269 6.44 9.93 -2.28
CA PRO A 269 7.72 9.56 -2.87
C PRO A 269 8.57 8.76 -1.88
N TYR A 270 9.21 7.71 -2.36
CA TYR A 270 9.98 6.80 -1.53
C TYR A 270 11.41 6.65 -2.03
N ARG A 271 12.31 6.30 -1.12
CA ARG A 271 13.66 5.83 -1.41
C ARG A 271 14.07 4.83 -0.35
N ILE A 272 14.20 3.57 -0.76
CA ILE A 272 14.54 2.44 0.09
C ILE A 272 15.78 1.74 -0.43
N SER A 273 16.63 1.27 0.46
CA SER A 273 17.83 0.49 0.16
C SER A 273 17.95 -0.69 1.11
N GLY A 274 18.66 -1.73 0.70
CA GLY A 274 18.89 -2.92 1.50
C GLY A 274 19.64 -3.99 0.73
N HIS A 275 19.83 -5.15 1.36
CA HIS A 275 20.47 -6.30 0.75
C HIS A 275 19.41 -7.29 0.25
N LEU A 276 19.31 -7.46 -1.06
CA LEU A 276 18.39 -8.38 -1.72
C LEU A 276 19.11 -9.68 -2.10
N THR A 277 18.63 -10.81 -1.59
CA THR A 277 19.06 -12.15 -2.01
C THR A 277 17.92 -12.84 -2.74
N ARG A 278 18.19 -13.41 -3.91
CA ARG A 278 17.26 -14.27 -4.65
C ARG A 278 17.70 -15.72 -4.57
N LYS A 279 16.76 -16.60 -4.19
CA LYS A 279 16.90 -18.06 -4.22
C LYS A 279 15.72 -18.67 -4.97
N GLY A 280 15.84 -18.76 -6.30
CA GLY A 280 14.77 -19.22 -7.17
C GLY A 280 13.60 -18.24 -7.19
N GLU A 281 12.47 -18.65 -6.63
CA GLU A 281 11.24 -17.84 -6.51
C GLU A 281 11.16 -17.06 -5.18
N ARG A 282 12.11 -17.27 -4.25
CA ARG A 282 12.18 -16.51 -3.00
C ARG A 282 13.13 -15.33 -3.13
N PHE A 283 12.66 -14.17 -2.68
CA PHE A 283 13.41 -12.92 -2.62
C PHE A 283 13.43 -12.45 -1.17
N ASP A 284 14.60 -12.40 -0.54
CA ASP A 284 14.79 -11.92 0.82
C ASP A 284 15.44 -10.53 0.75
N PHE A 285 14.76 -9.51 1.27
CA PHE A 285 15.25 -8.13 1.31
C PHE A 285 15.52 -7.72 2.75
N ASN A 286 16.77 -7.86 3.14
CA ASN A 286 17.24 -7.72 4.51
C ASN A 286 17.89 -6.36 4.74
N ARG A 287 17.87 -5.88 5.98
CA ARG A 287 18.42 -4.56 6.37
C ARG A 287 17.85 -3.45 5.50
N LEU A 288 16.55 -3.50 5.23
CA LEU A 288 15.84 -2.42 4.55
C LEU A 288 15.98 -1.16 5.39
N SER A 289 16.32 -0.04 4.74
CA SER A 289 16.36 1.28 5.33
C SER A 289 16.00 2.33 4.28
N GLY A 290 15.35 3.42 4.69
CA GLY A 290 14.98 4.46 3.75
C GLY A 290 13.92 5.40 4.28
N ARG A 291 13.22 6.04 3.34
CA ARG A 291 12.09 6.91 3.62
C ARG A 291 10.93 6.65 2.67
N VAL A 292 9.73 6.94 3.15
CA VAL A 292 8.48 7.04 2.39
C VAL A 292 7.84 8.34 2.82
N GLY A 293 7.78 9.33 1.92
CA GLY A 293 7.49 10.70 2.28
C GLY A 293 8.54 11.25 3.25
N ASP A 294 8.07 11.81 4.35
CA ASP A 294 8.89 12.37 5.42
C ASP A 294 9.13 11.39 6.57
N SER A 295 8.55 10.19 6.47
CA SER A 295 8.71 9.08 7.41
C SER A 295 9.94 8.21 7.13
N ASP A 296 10.69 7.85 8.18
CA ASP A 296 11.74 6.83 8.05
C ASP A 296 11.14 5.42 8.07
N VAL A 297 11.76 4.47 7.37
CA VAL A 297 11.35 3.06 7.40
C VAL A 297 12.57 2.15 7.43
N SER A 298 12.50 1.10 8.22
CA SER A 298 13.52 0.06 8.28
C SER A 298 12.91 -1.30 8.61
N GLY A 299 13.61 -2.39 8.31
CA GLY A 299 13.13 -3.73 8.64
C GLY A 299 13.63 -4.79 7.67
N ASP A 300 12.90 -5.89 7.61
CA ASP A 300 13.18 -7.02 6.72
C ASP A 300 11.87 -7.47 6.07
N LEU A 301 11.95 -7.90 4.82
CA LEU A 301 10.81 -8.51 4.12
C LEU A 301 11.27 -9.64 3.21
N PHE A 302 10.38 -10.58 2.94
CA PHE A 302 10.57 -11.55 1.87
C PHE A 302 9.35 -11.66 0.98
N VAL A 303 9.59 -12.09 -0.24
CA VAL A 303 8.57 -12.32 -1.26
C VAL A 303 8.74 -13.71 -1.84
N LEU A 304 7.64 -14.45 -1.95
CA LEU A 304 7.55 -15.72 -2.67
C LEU A 304 6.76 -15.51 -3.95
N MET A 305 7.45 -15.65 -5.07
CA MET A 305 6.91 -15.61 -6.42
C MET A 305 6.54 -17.03 -6.92
N GLY A 306 6.08 -17.14 -8.16
CA GLY A 306 5.79 -18.43 -8.81
C GLY A 306 4.53 -19.16 -8.33
N ARG A 307 3.79 -18.58 -7.38
CA ARG A 307 2.47 -19.02 -6.92
C ARG A 307 1.36 -18.35 -7.74
N GLU A 308 0.14 -18.87 -7.65
CA GLU A 308 -1.06 -18.23 -8.21
C GLU A 308 -1.21 -16.78 -7.70
N ARG A 309 -0.98 -16.58 -6.40
CA ARG A 309 -0.85 -15.28 -5.73
C ARG A 309 0.54 -15.16 -5.11
N PRO A 310 1.35 -14.15 -5.46
CA PRO A 310 2.58 -13.86 -4.73
C PRO A 310 2.29 -13.67 -3.25
N TYR A 311 3.24 -14.07 -2.40
CA TYR A 311 3.15 -13.87 -0.95
C TYR A 311 4.25 -12.94 -0.48
N LEU A 312 3.88 -11.89 0.25
CA LEU A 312 4.81 -10.94 0.87
C LEU A 312 4.71 -11.03 2.39
N GLU A 313 5.84 -11.15 3.07
CA GLU A 313 5.89 -11.00 4.53
C GLU A 313 6.92 -9.96 4.92
N ALA A 314 6.56 -9.05 5.83
CA ALA A 314 7.41 -7.94 6.24
C ALA A 314 7.27 -7.62 7.73
N ASP A 315 8.40 -7.28 8.36
CA ASP A 315 8.46 -6.67 9.68
C ASP A 315 9.15 -5.31 9.55
N LEU A 316 8.37 -4.25 9.67
CA LEU A 316 8.75 -2.88 9.36
C LEU A 316 8.61 -1.98 10.59
N LYS A 317 9.54 -1.04 10.74
CA LYS A 317 9.52 -0.05 11.80
C LYS A 317 9.93 1.33 11.33
N SER A 318 9.32 2.34 11.93
CA SER A 318 9.69 3.76 11.80
C SER A 318 10.11 4.27 13.17
N ARG A 319 11.23 4.99 13.23
CA ARG A 319 11.60 5.73 14.45
C ARG A 319 10.78 7.00 14.55
N ARG A 320 10.50 7.64 13.42
CA ARG A 320 9.65 8.81 13.26
C ARG A 320 8.77 8.61 12.02
N LEU A 321 7.48 8.47 12.27
CA LEU A 321 6.42 8.48 11.27
C LEU A 321 5.86 9.90 11.16
N ASP A 322 5.71 10.44 9.96
CA ASP A 322 4.79 11.55 9.73
C ASP A 322 3.38 11.00 9.48
N PHE A 323 2.39 11.51 10.20
CA PHE A 323 1.07 10.88 10.23
C PHE A 323 0.29 11.06 8.93
N ASP A 324 0.51 12.18 8.23
CA ASP A 324 -0.13 12.49 6.97
C ASP A 324 0.39 11.66 5.78
N ASP A 325 1.62 11.15 5.84
CA ASP A 325 2.15 10.16 4.89
C ASP A 325 1.27 8.90 4.81
N LEU A 326 0.63 8.52 5.93
CA LEU A 326 -0.31 7.37 5.97
C LEU A 326 -1.63 7.66 5.25
N GLY A 327 -1.99 8.92 5.03
CA GLY A 327 -3.26 9.31 4.42
C GLY A 327 -3.46 8.66 3.06
N SER A 328 -2.40 8.62 2.25
CA SER A 328 -2.41 7.99 0.91
C SER A 328 -2.76 6.50 0.93
N LEU A 329 -2.42 5.77 2.01
CA LEU A 329 -2.72 4.34 2.18
C LEU A 329 -4.23 4.08 2.30
N VAL A 330 -4.97 5.04 2.87
CA VAL A 330 -6.42 4.98 3.06
C VAL A 330 -7.18 5.84 2.04
N GLY A 331 -6.47 6.39 1.05
CA GLY A 331 -7.07 7.15 -0.04
C GLY A 331 -7.24 8.65 0.22
N ALA A 332 -6.72 9.18 1.33
CA ALA A 332 -6.72 10.63 1.57
C ALA A 332 -5.85 11.36 0.53
N ALA A 333 -6.05 12.66 0.39
CA ALA A 333 -5.18 13.50 -0.41
C ALA A 333 -3.75 13.44 0.14
N PRO A 334 -2.72 13.31 -0.72
CA PRO A 334 -1.33 13.47 -0.28
C PRO A 334 -1.12 14.84 0.37
N ALA A 335 -0.34 14.92 1.43
CA ALA A 335 0.06 16.21 1.99
C ALA A 335 1.03 16.93 1.03
N THR A 336 0.81 18.22 0.80
CA THR A 336 1.62 19.01 -0.15
C THR A 336 2.01 20.39 0.38
N GLY A 337 1.87 20.60 1.69
CA GLY A 337 2.19 21.84 2.38
C GLY A 337 3.70 22.15 2.38
N ARG A 338 4.06 23.25 3.03
CA ARG A 338 5.46 23.62 3.20
C ARG A 338 6.13 22.64 4.15
N GLY A 339 7.13 21.91 3.64
CA GLY A 339 7.83 20.87 4.41
C GLY A 339 7.50 19.46 3.95
N GLU A 340 6.45 19.30 3.14
CA GLU A 340 5.96 18.00 2.68
C GLU A 340 6.68 17.48 1.43
N THR A 341 7.01 16.20 1.45
CA THR A 341 7.56 15.49 0.29
C THR A 341 6.44 14.96 -0.61
N ALA A 342 6.13 15.68 -1.69
CA ALA A 342 5.14 15.27 -2.68
C ALA A 342 5.62 15.40 -4.13
N SER A 343 5.26 14.43 -4.98
CA SER A 343 5.52 14.50 -6.42
C SER A 343 4.63 15.53 -7.12
N ALA A 344 5.02 15.96 -8.32
CA ALA A 344 4.21 16.91 -9.11
C ALA A 344 2.80 16.38 -9.40
N GLY A 345 2.66 15.07 -9.68
CA GLY A 345 1.35 14.44 -9.87
C GLY A 345 0.49 14.45 -8.61
N GLN A 346 1.10 14.21 -7.45
CA GLN A 346 0.41 14.26 -6.16
C GLN A 346 -0.06 15.67 -5.80
N LYS A 347 0.68 16.71 -6.20
CA LYS A 347 0.24 18.12 -6.03
C LYS A 347 -1.04 18.42 -6.81
N VAL A 348 -1.17 17.87 -8.02
CA VAL A 348 -2.41 18.00 -8.81
C VAL A 348 -3.55 17.21 -8.18
N GLU A 349 -3.29 15.98 -7.76
CA GLU A 349 -4.28 15.12 -7.11
C GLU A 349 -4.78 15.68 -5.78
N ALA A 350 -3.89 16.24 -4.96
CA ALA A 350 -4.23 16.90 -3.72
C ALA A 350 -5.14 18.11 -3.97
N ALA A 351 -4.80 18.97 -4.94
CA ALA A 351 -5.64 20.12 -5.28
C ALA A 351 -7.06 19.73 -5.74
N GLN A 352 -7.20 18.62 -6.47
CA GLN A 352 -8.50 18.10 -6.90
C GLN A 352 -9.32 17.54 -5.73
N ARG A 353 -8.68 16.82 -4.81
CA ARG A 353 -9.35 16.20 -3.66
C ARG A 353 -9.70 17.23 -2.58
N ASP A 354 -8.83 18.19 -2.32
CA ASP A 354 -9.05 19.29 -1.38
C ASP A 354 -10.27 20.14 -1.75
N ALA A 355 -10.56 20.27 -3.06
CA ALA A 355 -11.75 20.97 -3.53
C ALA A 355 -13.06 20.36 -2.99
N THR A 356 -13.08 19.06 -2.68
CA THR A 356 -14.26 18.39 -2.12
C THR A 356 -14.44 18.61 -0.62
N ARG A 357 -13.38 19.03 0.09
CA ARG A 357 -13.33 19.26 1.56
C ARG A 357 -13.93 18.12 2.40
N ARG A 358 -13.77 16.89 1.95
CA ARG A 358 -14.23 15.67 2.65
C ARG A 358 -13.22 15.22 3.70
N LEU A 359 -13.71 14.83 4.87
CA LEU A 359 -12.94 14.13 5.90
C LEU A 359 -12.78 12.65 5.55
N LEU A 360 -13.83 12.01 5.01
CA LEU A 360 -13.80 10.59 4.63
C LEU A 360 -13.32 10.43 3.18
N PRO A 361 -12.18 9.77 2.93
CA PRO A 361 -11.64 9.69 1.58
C PRO A 361 -12.49 8.86 0.63
N ASP A 362 -12.67 9.33 -0.61
CA ASP A 362 -13.50 8.68 -1.63
C ASP A 362 -12.68 7.94 -2.71
N ALA A 363 -11.34 8.00 -2.63
CA ALA A 363 -10.45 7.28 -3.53
C ALA A 363 -10.75 5.78 -3.55
N THR A 364 -10.75 5.21 -4.75
CA THR A 364 -11.25 3.85 -4.95
C THR A 364 -10.16 2.80 -4.78
N LEU A 365 -10.44 1.79 -3.97
CA LEU A 365 -9.63 0.59 -3.81
C LEU A 365 -9.59 -0.19 -5.13
N GLN A 366 -8.38 -0.59 -5.52
CA GLN A 366 -8.13 -1.46 -6.67
C GLN A 366 -8.37 -2.93 -6.26
N VAL A 367 -9.64 -3.34 -6.23
CA VAL A 367 -10.11 -4.66 -5.76
C VAL A 367 -9.35 -5.81 -6.42
N ASP A 368 -9.09 -5.74 -7.72
CA ASP A 368 -8.38 -6.79 -8.45
C ASP A 368 -6.94 -6.96 -7.96
N ARG A 369 -6.28 -5.88 -7.56
CA ARG A 369 -4.92 -5.93 -7.01
C ARG A 369 -4.89 -6.51 -5.60
N VAL A 370 -5.90 -6.23 -4.78
CA VAL A 370 -6.05 -6.84 -3.46
C VAL A 370 -6.27 -8.35 -3.57
N LYS A 371 -6.95 -8.81 -4.62
CA LYS A 371 -7.13 -10.25 -4.89
C LYS A 371 -5.89 -10.93 -5.49
N ALA A 372 -4.99 -10.15 -6.09
CA ALA A 372 -3.86 -10.67 -6.84
C ALA A 372 -2.66 -11.13 -5.97
N MET A 373 -2.65 -10.82 -4.67
CA MET A 373 -1.56 -11.24 -3.77
C MET A 373 -2.05 -11.57 -2.36
N ASP A 374 -1.23 -12.33 -1.64
CA ASP A 374 -1.37 -12.57 -0.21
C ASP A 374 -0.24 -11.82 0.54
N ALA A 375 -0.48 -11.37 1.77
CA ALA A 375 0.53 -10.64 2.54
C ALA A 375 0.39 -10.80 4.06
N LYS A 376 1.50 -10.60 4.76
CA LYS A 376 1.56 -10.46 6.22
C LYS A 376 2.55 -9.37 6.59
N VAL A 377 2.07 -8.27 7.15
CA VAL A 377 2.91 -7.11 7.47
C VAL A 377 2.73 -6.74 8.93
N LYS A 378 3.84 -6.70 9.67
CA LYS A 378 3.91 -6.07 10.98
C LYS A 378 4.55 -4.70 10.82
N TYR A 379 3.89 -3.67 11.34
CA TYR A 379 4.40 -2.31 11.30
C TYR A 379 4.33 -1.64 12.68
N ARG A 380 5.40 -0.94 13.05
CA ARG A 380 5.53 -0.22 14.32
C ARG A 380 6.15 1.16 14.12
N ALA A 381 5.49 2.22 14.56
CA ALA A 381 6.06 3.55 14.66
C ALA A 381 6.35 3.89 16.12
N LEU A 382 7.61 4.22 16.45
CA LEU A 382 8.06 4.48 17.82
C LEU A 382 7.80 5.92 18.28
N ALA A 383 7.80 6.86 17.34
CA ALA A 383 7.38 8.24 17.52
C ALA A 383 6.58 8.67 16.28
N VAL A 384 5.61 9.56 16.48
CA VAL A 384 4.74 10.07 15.41
C VAL A 384 4.77 11.59 15.43
N ASN A 385 4.94 12.20 14.26
CA ASN A 385 4.69 13.60 14.02
C ASN A 385 3.22 13.74 13.58
N ALA A 386 2.42 14.43 14.39
CA ALA A 386 1.02 14.71 14.08
C ALA A 386 0.66 16.05 14.72
N PRO A 387 0.92 17.19 14.08
CA PRO A 387 0.82 18.51 14.71
C PRO A 387 -0.53 18.82 15.38
N ASN A 388 -1.61 18.24 14.87
CA ASN A 388 -2.98 18.48 15.33
C ASN A 388 -3.56 17.34 16.20
N LEU A 389 -2.77 16.31 16.51
CA LEU A 389 -3.21 15.15 17.29
C LEU A 389 -2.08 14.71 18.22
N PRO A 390 -2.32 14.48 19.52
CA PRO A 390 -1.27 14.07 20.46
C PRO A 390 -0.90 12.59 20.31
N LEU A 391 -0.75 12.11 19.07
CA LEU A 391 -0.41 10.75 18.71
C LEU A 391 1.09 10.50 18.93
N GLN A 392 1.43 9.43 19.64
CA GLN A 392 2.80 9.09 19.98
C GLN A 392 3.31 7.86 19.24
N LYS A 393 2.48 6.81 19.09
CA LYS A 393 2.89 5.53 18.51
C LYS A 393 1.79 4.96 17.63
N VAL A 394 2.20 4.19 16.61
CA VAL A 394 1.31 3.42 15.74
C VAL A 394 1.73 1.96 15.75
N ARG A 395 0.74 1.07 15.79
CA ARG A 395 0.89 -0.37 15.80
C ARG A 395 -0.11 -1.00 14.84
N LEU A 396 0.37 -1.66 13.80
CA LEU A 396 -0.45 -2.32 12.78
C LEU A 396 0.06 -3.75 12.53
N ASP A 397 -0.82 -4.73 12.65
CA ASP A 397 -0.58 -6.08 12.13
C ASP A 397 -1.61 -6.35 11.02
N LEU A 398 -1.13 -6.47 9.80
CA LEU A 398 -1.93 -6.63 8.58
C LEU A 398 -1.74 -8.05 8.02
N THR A 399 -2.85 -8.66 7.65
CA THR A 399 -2.90 -9.90 6.89
C THR A 399 -3.77 -9.70 5.67
N LEU A 400 -3.32 -10.17 4.52
CA LEU A 400 -4.09 -10.20 3.28
C LEU A 400 -4.08 -11.66 2.82
N GLU A 401 -5.25 -12.27 2.81
CA GLU A 401 -5.39 -13.66 2.37
C GLU A 401 -6.62 -13.77 1.49
N LYS A 402 -6.43 -14.22 0.25
CA LYS A 402 -7.52 -14.50 -0.70
C LYS A 402 -8.47 -13.30 -0.88
N GLY A 403 -7.91 -12.10 -1.02
CA GLY A 403 -8.69 -10.87 -1.19
C GLY A 403 -9.35 -10.34 0.09
N VAL A 404 -9.04 -10.91 1.26
CA VAL A 404 -9.51 -10.43 2.56
C VAL A 404 -8.36 -9.78 3.31
N LEU A 405 -8.46 -8.46 3.52
CA LEU A 405 -7.51 -7.66 4.29
C LEU A 405 -8.00 -7.56 5.74
N THR A 406 -7.19 -8.00 6.70
CA THR A 406 -7.48 -7.87 8.13
C THR A 406 -6.34 -7.14 8.83
N MET A 407 -6.68 -6.05 9.53
CA MET A 407 -5.79 -5.28 10.39
C MET A 407 -6.18 -5.56 11.85
N ASP A 408 -5.38 -6.38 12.55
CA ASP A 408 -5.68 -6.87 13.89
C ASP A 408 -4.38 -7.17 14.67
N PRO A 409 -3.94 -6.28 15.58
CA PRO A 409 -4.58 -5.03 15.94
C PRO A 409 -4.19 -3.87 15.00
N LEU A 410 -5.11 -2.93 14.85
CA LEU A 410 -4.81 -1.53 14.50
C LEU A 410 -4.85 -0.71 15.79
N ALA A 411 -3.74 -0.11 16.19
CA ALA A 411 -3.61 0.60 17.44
C ALA A 411 -2.81 1.91 17.32
N PHE A 412 -3.30 2.93 18.00
CA PHE A 412 -2.76 4.29 18.09
C PHE A 412 -2.67 4.66 19.57
N THR A 413 -1.48 5.03 20.04
CA THR A 413 -1.26 5.47 21.42
C THR A 413 -1.11 6.97 21.44
N PHE A 414 -1.96 7.65 22.21
CA PHE A 414 -1.90 9.10 22.41
C PHE A 414 -1.03 9.43 23.63
N SER A 415 -0.77 10.72 23.87
CA SER A 415 -0.14 11.19 25.11
C SER A 415 -0.88 10.69 26.35
N ARG A 416 -2.20 10.57 26.25
CA ARG A 416 -3.11 10.07 27.28
C ARG A 416 -4.15 9.20 26.59
N GLY A 417 -4.10 7.89 26.84
CA GLY A 417 -5.06 6.93 26.31
C GLY A 417 -4.65 6.24 25.01
N ASP A 418 -5.46 5.27 24.59
CA ASP A 418 -5.21 4.40 23.45
C ASP A 418 -6.47 4.20 22.61
N LEU A 419 -6.33 4.25 21.29
CA LEU A 419 -7.32 3.80 20.31
C LEU A 419 -6.84 2.48 19.71
N ALA A 420 -7.59 1.40 19.92
CA ALA A 420 -7.23 0.09 19.39
C ALA A 420 -8.46 -0.66 18.87
N GLY A 421 -8.27 -1.48 17.84
CA GLY A 421 -9.36 -2.24 17.27
C GLY A 421 -8.95 -3.14 16.12
N LYS A 422 -9.98 -3.60 15.41
CA LYS A 422 -9.87 -4.50 14.28
C LYS A 422 -10.62 -3.90 13.09
N VAL A 423 -9.98 -3.99 11.92
CA VAL A 423 -10.60 -3.67 10.64
C VAL A 423 -10.48 -4.87 9.72
N ARG A 424 -11.59 -5.28 9.10
CA ARG A 424 -11.62 -6.37 8.12
C ARG A 424 -12.31 -5.86 6.86
N LEU A 425 -11.63 -5.96 5.73
CA LEU A 425 -12.12 -5.61 4.41
C LEU A 425 -12.13 -6.88 3.55
N ASP A 426 -13.32 -7.30 3.11
CA ASP A 426 -13.51 -8.42 2.19
C ASP A 426 -13.79 -7.88 0.78
N ALA A 427 -12.83 -8.09 -0.12
CA ALA A 427 -12.92 -7.63 -1.50
C ALA A 427 -13.58 -8.65 -2.44
N ASN A 428 -13.94 -9.85 -1.96
CA ASN A 428 -14.51 -10.92 -2.80
C ASN A 428 -15.89 -10.60 -3.38
N PRO A 429 -16.84 -10.02 -2.62
CA PRO A 429 -18.13 -9.61 -3.16
C PRO A 429 -17.99 -8.53 -4.24
N LYS A 430 -19.03 -8.35 -5.07
CA LYS A 430 -19.07 -7.31 -6.11
C LYS A 430 -18.86 -5.90 -5.55
N VAL A 431 -19.42 -5.65 -4.36
CA VAL A 431 -19.19 -4.43 -3.58
C VAL A 431 -18.45 -4.86 -2.32
N PRO A 432 -17.21 -4.40 -2.09
CA PRO A 432 -16.43 -4.81 -0.93
C PRO A 432 -17.16 -4.51 0.38
N ARG A 433 -16.99 -5.39 1.37
CA ARG A 433 -17.55 -5.23 2.72
C ARG A 433 -16.44 -4.88 3.69
N THR A 434 -16.68 -3.90 4.55
CA THR A 434 -15.76 -3.48 5.62
C THR A 434 -16.44 -3.62 6.97
N ASP A 435 -15.83 -4.38 7.88
CA ASP A 435 -16.20 -4.49 9.29
C ASP A 435 -15.15 -3.77 10.15
N LEU A 436 -15.62 -2.91 11.06
CA LEU A 436 -14.83 -2.05 11.94
C LEU A 436 -15.27 -2.27 13.40
N ASP A 437 -14.35 -2.56 14.31
CA ASP A 437 -14.58 -2.49 15.77
C ASP A 437 -13.40 -1.77 16.43
N MET A 438 -13.56 -0.48 16.71
CA MET A 438 -12.54 0.40 17.28
C MET A 438 -12.95 0.86 18.68
N ARG A 439 -12.00 0.90 19.61
CA ARG A 439 -12.21 1.30 21.00
C ARG A 439 -11.19 2.36 21.41
N LEU A 440 -11.68 3.49 21.89
CA LEU A 440 -10.90 4.54 22.53
C LEU A 440 -10.98 4.36 24.05
N THR A 441 -9.83 4.35 24.72
CA THR A 441 -9.71 4.12 26.16
C THR A 441 -8.84 5.19 26.80
N ASN A 442 -9.28 5.70 27.96
CA ASN A 442 -8.52 6.66 28.77
C ASN A 442 -8.00 7.89 28.02
N ALA A 443 -8.67 8.27 26.94
CA ALA A 443 -8.28 9.46 26.18
C ALA A 443 -8.79 10.72 26.87
N LYS A 444 -8.34 11.87 26.40
CA LYS A 444 -8.68 13.16 27.00
C LYS A 444 -9.52 13.97 26.04
N LEU A 445 -10.67 14.44 26.50
CA LEU A 445 -11.66 15.08 25.65
C LEU A 445 -11.12 16.39 25.05
N GLU A 446 -10.33 17.12 25.83
CA GLU A 446 -9.66 18.35 25.42
C GLU A 446 -8.67 18.18 24.26
N ASP A 447 -8.18 16.95 24.03
CA ASP A 447 -7.26 16.64 22.93
C ASP A 447 -7.99 16.55 21.57
N PHE A 448 -9.33 16.41 21.57
CA PHE A 448 -10.15 16.26 20.36
C PHE A 448 -11.14 17.42 20.14
N ILE A 449 -11.38 18.25 21.16
CA ILE A 449 -12.28 19.40 21.10
C ILE A 449 -11.45 20.69 21.16
N PRO A 450 -11.27 21.41 20.03
CA PRO A 450 -10.39 22.58 19.97
C PRO A 450 -11.03 23.86 20.55
N ILE A 451 -12.07 23.75 21.38
CA ILE A 451 -12.77 24.90 21.96
C ILE A 451 -12.00 25.35 23.19
N GLN A 452 -11.41 26.55 23.11
CA GLN A 452 -10.62 27.14 24.18
C GLN A 452 -11.01 28.61 24.40
N SER A 453 -10.83 29.12 25.60
CA SER A 453 -10.93 30.55 25.88
C SER A 453 -9.90 30.93 26.94
N GLY A 454 -9.21 32.07 26.75
CA GLY A 454 -8.11 32.48 27.62
C GLY A 454 -6.93 31.50 27.65
N GLY A 455 -6.73 30.70 26.60
CA GLY A 455 -5.66 29.70 26.52
C GLY A 455 -5.93 28.41 27.30
N LYS A 456 -7.13 28.22 27.86
CA LYS A 456 -7.55 27.00 28.56
C LYS A 456 -8.67 26.28 27.79
N PRO A 457 -8.72 24.94 27.84
CA PRO A 457 -9.84 24.16 27.30
C PRO A 457 -11.19 24.58 27.88
N ALA A 458 -12.24 24.50 27.05
CA ALA A 458 -13.61 24.72 27.51
C ALA A 458 -14.11 23.58 28.41
N ILE A 459 -13.67 22.36 28.10
CA ILE A 459 -14.03 21.12 28.78
C ILE A 459 -12.79 20.24 28.88
N GLU A 460 -12.63 19.59 30.02
CA GLU A 460 -11.57 18.63 30.31
C GLU A 460 -12.18 17.36 30.90
N GLY A 461 -11.64 16.20 30.54
CA GLY A 461 -12.18 14.96 31.07
C GLY A 461 -11.68 13.72 30.37
N GLY A 462 -11.81 12.58 31.06
CA GLY A 462 -11.59 11.29 30.41
C GLY A 462 -12.68 11.02 29.38
N VAL A 463 -12.33 10.52 28.21
CA VAL A 463 -13.28 10.05 27.20
C VAL A 463 -12.93 8.63 26.77
N MET A 464 -13.97 7.81 26.67
CA MET A 464 -13.94 6.47 26.11
C MET A 464 -14.96 6.41 24.99
N ALA A 465 -14.66 5.64 23.95
CA ALA A 465 -15.58 5.45 22.86
C ALA A 465 -15.48 4.03 22.30
N ARG A 466 -16.54 3.57 21.66
CA ARG A 466 -16.52 2.40 20.78
C ARG A 466 -17.32 2.69 19.53
N ALA A 467 -16.76 2.30 18.39
CA ALA A 467 -17.47 2.29 17.12
C ALA A 467 -17.43 0.86 16.58
N LYS A 468 -18.60 0.24 16.42
CA LYS A 468 -18.74 -1.06 15.77
C LYS A 468 -19.64 -0.90 14.55
N LEU A 469 -19.05 -0.94 13.36
CA LEU A 469 -19.71 -0.62 12.11
C LEU A 469 -19.43 -1.69 11.06
N THR A 470 -20.44 -1.96 10.22
CA THR A 470 -20.29 -2.75 8.99
C THR A 470 -20.80 -1.90 7.83
N GLY A 471 -20.01 -1.76 6.78
CA GLY A 471 -20.35 -0.96 5.60
C GLY A 471 -19.90 -1.59 4.29
N TYR A 472 -20.33 -1.01 3.17
CA TYR A 472 -20.13 -1.54 1.82
C TYR A 472 -19.61 -0.47 0.87
N GLY A 473 -18.55 -0.79 0.12
CA GLY A 473 -17.98 0.11 -0.87
C GLY A 473 -16.49 -0.10 -1.04
N ASN A 474 -15.99 0.27 -2.21
CA ASN A 474 -14.55 0.26 -2.52
C ASN A 474 -13.90 1.61 -2.21
N SER A 475 -14.37 2.38 -1.23
CA SER A 475 -13.69 3.55 -0.66
C SER A 475 -14.11 3.75 0.80
N VAL A 476 -13.32 4.48 1.59
CA VAL A 476 -13.65 4.78 3.00
C VAL A 476 -14.98 5.50 3.08
N HIS A 477 -15.17 6.53 2.25
CA HIS A 477 -16.42 7.28 2.14
C HIS A 477 -17.61 6.36 1.85
N ARG A 478 -17.56 5.53 0.80
CA ARG A 478 -18.70 4.65 0.46
C ARG A 478 -19.01 3.60 1.52
N ALA A 479 -17.98 3.01 2.12
CA ALA A 479 -18.17 2.09 3.23
C ALA A 479 -18.86 2.79 4.43
N ALA A 480 -18.47 4.03 4.74
CA ALA A 480 -19.12 4.82 5.77
C ALA A 480 -20.55 5.25 5.40
N SER A 481 -20.80 5.66 4.15
CA SER A 481 -22.11 6.09 3.65
C SER A 481 -23.16 4.98 3.65
N SER A 482 -22.75 3.71 3.74
CA SER A 482 -23.66 2.55 3.83
C SER A 482 -23.53 1.81 5.17
N ALA A 483 -22.86 2.43 6.14
CA ALA A 483 -22.55 1.79 7.40
C ALA A 483 -23.80 1.52 8.22
N ASN A 484 -23.80 0.39 8.92
CA ASN A 484 -24.77 0.01 9.92
C ASN A 484 -24.04 -0.38 11.21
N GLY A 485 -24.62 -0.07 12.37
CA GLY A 485 -24.03 -0.45 13.67
C GLY A 485 -24.30 0.55 14.79
N GLN A 486 -23.32 0.72 15.69
CA GLN A 486 -23.46 1.55 16.88
C GLN A 486 -22.17 2.32 17.16
N VAL A 487 -22.33 3.55 17.64
CA VAL A 487 -21.25 4.39 18.15
C VAL A 487 -21.65 4.93 19.52
N THR A 488 -20.82 4.65 20.52
CA THR A 488 -21.06 5.06 21.90
C THR A 488 -19.84 5.81 22.41
N VAL A 489 -20.07 6.99 23.01
CA VAL A 489 -19.06 7.86 23.60
C VAL A 489 -19.45 8.14 25.04
N VAL A 490 -18.49 8.00 25.95
CA VAL A 490 -18.69 8.16 27.39
C VAL A 490 -17.57 9.00 27.97
N SER A 491 -17.93 10.07 28.66
CA SER A 491 -17.05 10.77 29.59
C SER A 491 -17.59 10.56 31.00
N PRO A 492 -16.99 9.66 31.80
CA PRO A 492 -17.57 9.29 33.09
C PRO A 492 -17.42 10.39 34.14
N ARG A 493 -16.44 11.30 34.00
CA ARG A 493 -16.16 12.44 34.88
C ARG A 493 -15.33 13.47 34.12
N GLY A 494 -15.50 14.74 34.45
CA GLY A 494 -14.71 15.83 33.91
C GLY A 494 -15.00 17.17 34.59
N GLU A 495 -14.50 18.23 33.99
CA GLU A 495 -14.73 19.61 34.39
C GLU A 495 -15.02 20.44 33.14
N ILE A 496 -15.87 21.43 33.29
CA ILE A 496 -16.24 22.34 32.21
C ILE A 496 -16.21 23.75 32.78
N ARG A 497 -15.72 24.72 32.01
CA ARG A 497 -15.76 26.10 32.48
C ARG A 497 -17.20 26.53 32.65
N GLN A 498 -17.47 27.20 33.75
CA GLN A 498 -18.81 27.58 34.16
C GLN A 498 -19.51 28.42 33.10
N ALA A 499 -18.78 29.26 32.37
CA ALA A 499 -19.33 30.05 31.26
C ALA A 499 -19.94 29.17 30.15
N PHE A 500 -19.25 28.09 29.74
CA PHE A 500 -19.76 27.14 28.75
C PHE A 500 -20.87 26.25 29.32
N ALA A 501 -20.76 25.84 30.60
CA ALA A 501 -21.83 25.08 31.25
C ALA A 501 -23.15 25.87 31.36
N GLU A 502 -23.06 27.18 31.66
CA GLU A 502 -24.22 28.07 31.73
C GLU A 502 -24.79 28.37 30.33
N LEU A 503 -23.95 28.37 29.27
CA LEU A 503 -24.41 28.46 27.88
C LEU A 503 -25.22 27.23 27.45
N LEU A 504 -24.87 26.02 27.92
CA LEU A 504 -25.65 24.81 27.65
C LEU A 504 -27.07 24.88 28.24
N GLY A 505 -27.28 25.75 29.23
CA GLY A 505 -28.56 25.92 29.90
C GLY A 505 -29.32 27.16 29.47
N VAL A 506 -30.44 27.36 30.14
CA VAL A 506 -31.43 28.43 29.92
C VAL A 506 -30.97 29.87 30.23
N ASN A 507 -29.67 30.10 30.48
CA ASN A 507 -29.13 31.42 30.81
C ASN A 507 -27.94 31.77 29.88
N ALA A 508 -28.18 31.66 28.57
CA ALA A 508 -27.19 31.94 27.55
C ALA A 508 -26.58 33.36 27.67
N SER A 509 -27.35 34.34 28.13
CA SER A 509 -26.86 35.71 28.38
C SER A 509 -25.84 35.75 29.52
N LYS A 510 -26.07 35.05 30.63
CA LYS A 510 -25.08 34.92 31.71
C LYS A 510 -23.82 34.19 31.23
N GLY A 511 -23.97 33.09 30.47
CA GLY A 511 -22.83 32.40 29.88
C GLY A 511 -22.00 33.30 28.97
N LEU A 512 -22.65 34.12 28.15
CA LEU A 512 -22.02 35.12 27.29
C LEU A 512 -21.32 36.22 28.09
N ILE A 513 -21.94 36.75 29.14
CA ILE A 513 -21.32 37.73 30.06
C ILE A 513 -20.07 37.12 30.70
N LEU A 514 -20.15 35.89 31.23
CA LEU A 514 -19.01 35.21 31.83
C LEU A 514 -17.87 34.99 30.83
N LEU A 515 -18.18 34.65 29.57
CA LEU A 515 -17.19 34.55 28.50
C LEU A 515 -16.51 35.90 28.21
N LEU A 516 -17.28 36.98 28.10
CA LEU A 516 -16.77 38.34 27.87
C LEU A 516 -15.94 38.85 29.05
N SER A 517 -16.32 38.51 30.28
CA SER A 517 -15.58 38.81 31.50
C SER A 517 -14.34 37.94 31.71
N LYS A 518 -14.02 37.03 30.78
CA LYS A 518 -12.91 36.06 30.89
C LYS A 518 -12.94 35.26 32.20
N ASP A 519 -14.13 34.93 32.69
CA ASP A 519 -14.31 34.16 33.94
C ASP A 519 -13.76 32.73 33.77
N ASN A 520 -12.85 32.33 34.66
CA ASN A 520 -12.14 31.05 34.59
C ASN A 520 -12.65 30.03 35.60
N ARG A 521 -13.84 30.22 36.20
CA ARG A 521 -14.38 29.22 37.13
C ARG A 521 -14.78 27.96 36.37
N GLU A 522 -14.63 26.84 37.05
CA GLU A 522 -15.01 25.52 36.55
C GLU A 522 -16.18 24.96 37.37
N THR A 523 -16.91 24.06 36.74
CA THR A 523 -17.94 23.25 37.39
C THR A 523 -17.76 21.80 36.96
N SER A 524 -18.10 20.88 37.85
CA SER A 524 -17.92 19.46 37.58
C SER A 524 -18.87 18.97 36.47
N VAL A 525 -18.35 18.11 35.61
CA VAL A 525 -19.13 17.23 34.73
C VAL A 525 -19.21 15.88 35.43
N ARG A 526 -20.41 15.53 35.92
CA ARG A 526 -20.68 14.25 36.57
C ARG A 526 -20.62 13.09 35.60
N CYS A 527 -21.17 13.27 34.40
CA CYS A 527 -21.00 12.36 33.27
C CYS A 527 -21.45 13.03 31.97
N ALA A 528 -20.96 12.55 30.85
CA ALA A 528 -21.54 12.77 29.54
C ALA A 528 -21.60 11.46 28.76
N VAL A 529 -22.73 11.17 28.14
CA VAL A 529 -22.97 9.96 27.33
C VAL A 529 -23.61 10.39 26.02
N ALA A 530 -23.08 9.89 24.92
CA ALA A 530 -23.69 10.02 23.60
C ALA A 530 -23.68 8.65 22.93
N ASP A 531 -24.86 8.15 22.59
CA ASP A 531 -25.06 6.87 21.91
C ASP A 531 -25.85 7.07 20.61
N PHE A 532 -25.37 6.44 19.55
CA PHE A 532 -25.90 6.57 18.21
C PHE A 532 -26.11 5.19 17.59
N SER A 533 -27.31 4.97 17.07
CA SER A 533 -27.58 3.88 16.11
C SER A 533 -27.22 4.36 14.71
N VAL A 534 -26.54 3.53 13.93
CA VAL A 534 -26.15 3.86 12.55
C VAL A 534 -26.92 2.96 11.61
N LYS A 535 -27.63 3.56 10.66
CA LYS A 535 -28.35 2.85 9.61
C LYS A 535 -28.13 3.56 8.28
N ASP A 536 -27.68 2.81 7.28
CA ASP A 536 -27.42 3.30 5.91
C ASP A 536 -26.60 4.61 5.90
N GLY A 537 -25.55 4.65 6.73
CA GLY A 537 -24.66 5.81 6.86
C GLY A 537 -25.22 7.00 7.65
N VAL A 538 -26.47 6.94 8.12
CA VAL A 538 -27.07 7.97 8.99
C VAL A 538 -26.98 7.51 10.45
N MET A 539 -26.20 8.23 11.25
CA MET A 539 -26.13 8.04 12.69
C MET A 539 -27.23 8.86 13.35
N THR A 540 -28.15 8.20 14.05
CA THR A 540 -29.24 8.84 14.80
C THR A 540 -28.96 8.72 16.29
N SER A 541 -29.05 9.83 17.02
CA SER A 541 -28.85 9.82 18.47
C SER A 541 -29.96 9.03 19.16
N ASN A 542 -29.60 7.99 19.91
CA ASN A 542 -30.52 7.32 20.84
C ASN A 542 -30.59 8.12 22.15
N GLN A 543 -29.43 8.61 22.60
CA GLN A 543 -29.29 9.45 23.78
C GLN A 543 -28.08 10.37 23.63
N ILE A 544 -28.24 11.63 24.03
CA ILE A 544 -27.14 12.54 24.31
C ILE A 544 -27.47 13.21 25.63
N VAL A 545 -26.65 12.98 26.65
CA VAL A 545 -26.84 13.53 27.99
C VAL A 545 -25.51 14.03 28.50
N ALA A 546 -25.48 15.24 29.05
CA ALA A 546 -24.35 15.75 29.81
C ALA A 546 -24.85 16.36 31.13
N ASP A 547 -24.44 15.77 32.25
CA ASP A 547 -24.77 16.26 33.58
C ASP A 547 -23.60 17.09 34.13
N THR A 548 -23.84 18.38 34.31
CA THR A 548 -22.91 19.31 34.96
C THR A 548 -23.45 19.76 36.32
N GLY A 549 -22.59 20.35 37.16
CA GLY A 549 -22.99 20.89 38.46
C GLY A 549 -24.08 21.98 38.43
N VAL A 550 -24.36 22.57 37.27
CA VAL A 550 -25.32 23.69 37.12
C VAL A 550 -26.45 23.43 36.12
N VAL A 551 -26.24 22.54 35.15
CA VAL A 551 -27.17 22.26 34.03
C VAL A 551 -27.19 20.76 33.73
N LEU A 552 -28.39 20.22 33.47
CA LEU A 552 -28.57 18.94 32.81
C LEU A 552 -28.85 19.21 31.32
N ALA A 553 -27.90 18.87 30.46
CA ALA A 553 -28.05 19.01 29.01
C ALA A 553 -28.52 17.68 28.39
N LYS A 554 -29.50 17.76 27.50
CA LYS A 554 -30.01 16.66 26.67
C LYS A 554 -29.90 17.06 25.22
N GLY A 555 -29.48 16.14 24.36
CA GLY A 555 -29.37 16.38 22.94
C GLY A 555 -30.11 15.35 22.10
N LYS A 556 -30.40 15.75 20.86
CA LYS A 556 -30.92 14.88 19.80
C LYS A 556 -30.41 15.35 18.44
N GLY A 557 -30.36 14.46 17.46
CA GLY A 557 -30.03 14.83 16.10
C GLY A 557 -29.48 13.68 15.28
N THR A 558 -28.93 14.03 14.12
CA THR A 558 -28.41 13.09 13.14
C THR A 558 -27.04 13.52 12.63
N ILE A 559 -26.22 12.54 12.31
CA ILE A 559 -24.93 12.71 11.63
C ILE A 559 -24.97 11.85 10.37
N ASP A 560 -24.84 12.48 9.22
CA ASP A 560 -24.88 11.83 7.91
C ASP A 560 -23.46 11.64 7.37
N LEU A 561 -23.03 10.38 7.24
CA LEU A 561 -21.71 9.98 6.75
C LEU A 561 -21.60 10.00 5.21
N GLN A 562 -22.72 10.11 4.49
CA GLN A 562 -22.75 10.29 3.05
C GLN A 562 -22.52 11.75 2.67
N THR A 563 -23.15 12.68 3.37
CA THR A 563 -22.96 14.11 3.12
C THR A 563 -21.88 14.74 4.00
N GLU A 564 -21.38 13.99 5.00
CA GLU A 564 -20.43 14.45 6.03
C GLU A 564 -20.93 15.69 6.76
N ARG A 565 -22.21 15.66 7.13
CA ARG A 565 -22.91 16.74 7.81
C ARG A 565 -23.51 16.28 9.12
N LEU A 566 -23.54 17.20 10.08
CA LEU A 566 -24.20 17.02 11.36
C LEU A 566 -25.34 18.03 11.50
N ASP A 567 -26.41 17.60 12.17
CA ASP A 567 -27.50 18.45 12.68
C ASP A 567 -27.85 17.94 14.08
N LEU A 568 -27.25 18.58 15.08
CA LEU A 568 -27.43 18.25 16.49
C LEU A 568 -28.11 19.43 17.19
N LYS A 569 -29.06 19.13 18.05
CA LYS A 569 -29.76 20.09 18.91
C LYS A 569 -29.54 19.71 20.35
N ILE A 570 -29.08 20.65 21.17
CA ILE A 570 -28.80 20.48 22.60
C ILE A 570 -29.68 21.46 23.37
N GLU A 571 -30.42 20.95 24.33
CA GLU A 571 -31.30 21.67 25.23
C GLU A 571 -30.80 21.44 26.66
N GLY A 572 -30.79 22.47 27.50
CA GLY A 572 -30.34 22.31 28.88
C GLY A 572 -31.29 22.93 29.89
N ASP A 573 -31.51 22.18 30.97
CA ASP A 573 -32.33 22.61 32.10
C ASP A 573 -31.44 22.99 33.28
N SER A 574 -31.75 24.12 33.94
CA SER A 574 -30.97 24.58 35.10
C SER A 574 -31.32 23.80 36.37
N LYS A 575 -30.30 23.49 37.16
CA LYS A 575 -30.42 22.87 38.49
C LYS A 575 -30.54 23.90 39.63
N LYS A 576 -30.54 25.19 39.30
CA LYS A 576 -30.59 26.29 40.26
C LYS A 576 -31.77 27.21 39.93
N PRO A 577 -32.42 27.83 40.93
CA PRO A 577 -33.47 28.82 40.69
C PRO A 577 -32.94 29.99 39.85
N ARG A 578 -33.74 30.48 38.89
CA ARG A 578 -33.39 31.62 38.02
C ARG A 578 -34.59 32.55 37.83
N LEU A 579 -34.32 33.86 37.85
CA LEU A 579 -35.30 34.92 37.61
C LEU A 579 -35.44 35.31 36.12
N VAL A 580 -34.47 34.94 35.29
CA VAL A 580 -34.49 35.17 33.83
C VAL A 580 -34.06 33.89 33.12
N ARG A 581 -35.00 33.21 32.47
CA ARG A 581 -34.87 31.94 31.76
C ARG A 581 -35.23 32.12 30.29
N LEU A 582 -34.27 31.94 29.40
CA LEU A 582 -34.48 31.95 27.95
C LEU A 582 -34.32 30.52 27.40
N PHE A 583 -35.38 30.00 26.77
CA PHE A 583 -35.35 28.71 26.07
C PHE A 583 -34.74 28.89 24.68
N ILE A 584 -33.41 28.78 24.63
CA ILE A 584 -32.65 28.89 23.39
C ILE A 584 -31.82 27.61 23.22
N PRO A 585 -32.32 26.63 22.45
CA PRO A 585 -31.54 25.44 22.12
C PRO A 585 -30.25 25.81 21.37
N ILE A 586 -29.16 25.11 21.69
CA ILE A 586 -27.93 25.17 20.91
C ILE A 586 -28.08 24.22 19.74
N THR A 587 -27.73 24.70 18.55
CA THR A 587 -27.69 23.87 17.34
C THR A 587 -26.24 23.77 16.86
N ILE A 588 -25.84 22.58 16.44
CA ILE A 588 -24.56 22.33 15.79
C ILE A 588 -24.91 21.77 14.42
N LYS A 589 -24.69 22.57 13.38
CA LYS A 589 -25.12 22.25 12.00
C LYS A 589 -23.99 22.45 11.00
N GLY A 590 -23.96 21.64 9.96
CA GLY A 590 -23.07 21.84 8.81
C GLY A 590 -22.08 20.71 8.59
N PRO A 591 -21.08 20.91 7.72
CA PRO A 591 -20.06 19.90 7.40
C PRO A 591 -19.16 19.57 8.60
N PHE A 592 -18.63 18.35 8.67
CA PHE A 592 -17.73 17.92 9.76
C PHE A 592 -16.50 18.80 9.92
N MET A 593 -15.94 19.27 8.81
CA MET A 593 -14.73 20.10 8.81
C MET A 593 -15.01 21.56 9.18
N THR A 594 -16.26 22.02 9.08
CA THR A 594 -16.65 23.41 9.39
C THR A 594 -18.03 23.49 10.05
N PRO A 595 -18.23 22.84 11.21
CA PRO A 595 -19.51 22.87 11.90
C PRO A 595 -19.80 24.27 12.41
N LYS A 596 -21.04 24.72 12.28
CA LYS A 596 -21.51 26.00 12.81
C LYS A 596 -22.29 25.75 14.08
N VAL A 597 -21.87 26.41 15.16
CA VAL A 597 -22.63 26.47 16.41
C VAL A 597 -23.55 27.68 16.34
N GLY A 598 -24.85 27.47 16.52
CA GLY A 598 -25.88 28.50 16.45
C GLY A 598 -26.88 28.40 17.60
N LEU A 599 -27.72 29.43 17.71
CA LEU A 599 -28.77 29.54 18.70
C LEU A 599 -30.13 29.61 18.00
N GLU A 600 -31.09 28.81 18.43
CA GLU A 600 -32.44 28.81 17.86
C GLU A 600 -33.35 29.77 18.65
N ALA A 601 -33.53 31.00 18.16
CA ALA A 601 -34.25 32.06 18.87
C ALA A 601 -35.78 31.87 18.90
N GLY A 602 -36.35 30.93 18.14
CA GLY A 602 -37.79 30.73 18.02
C GLY A 602 -38.49 30.48 19.37
N GLY A 603 -37.87 29.70 20.26
CA GLY A 603 -38.39 29.44 21.60
C GLY A 603 -38.43 30.69 22.49
N ALA A 604 -37.41 31.55 22.39
CA ALA A 604 -37.35 32.81 23.11
C ALA A 604 -38.40 33.82 22.61
N VAL A 605 -38.67 33.85 21.30
CA VAL A 605 -39.74 34.69 20.73
C VAL A 605 -41.11 34.23 21.23
N ALA A 606 -41.38 32.92 21.24
CA ALA A 606 -42.62 32.37 21.77
C ALA A 606 -42.80 32.66 23.28
N GLN A 607 -41.73 32.52 24.08
CA GLN A 607 -41.73 32.94 25.50
C GLN A 607 -42.02 34.43 25.67
N GLY A 608 -41.44 35.29 24.82
CA GLY A 608 -41.69 36.74 24.84
C GLY A 608 -43.13 37.08 24.51
N GLY A 609 -43.74 36.38 23.53
CA GLY A 609 -45.15 36.51 23.20
C GLY A 609 -46.06 36.09 24.37
N LEU A 610 -45.77 34.97 25.02
CA LEU A 610 -46.51 34.51 26.20
C LEU A 610 -46.37 35.49 27.37
N ALA A 611 -45.19 36.06 27.58
CA ALA A 611 -44.95 37.07 28.59
C ALA A 611 -45.75 38.35 28.33
N ALA A 612 -45.80 38.82 27.08
CA ALA A 612 -46.63 39.96 26.70
C ALA A 612 -48.13 39.67 26.91
N ALA A 613 -48.59 38.46 26.57
CA ALA A 613 -49.96 38.03 26.81
C ALA A 613 -50.31 37.96 28.30
N LEU A 614 -49.48 37.32 29.13
CA LEU A 614 -49.69 37.26 30.59
C LEU A 614 -49.60 38.65 31.24
N GLY A 615 -48.67 39.48 30.77
CA GLY A 615 -48.49 40.87 31.18
C GLY A 615 -49.71 41.74 30.94
N SER A 616 -50.38 41.54 29.80
CA SER A 616 -51.56 42.30 29.39
C SER A 616 -52.89 41.73 29.92
N LEU A 617 -53.00 40.41 30.06
CA LEU A 617 -54.26 39.74 30.45
C LEU A 617 -54.39 39.51 31.97
N VAL A 618 -53.28 39.34 32.70
CA VAL A 618 -53.31 38.99 34.12
C VAL A 618 -52.79 40.14 34.98
N SER A 619 -51.52 40.51 34.79
CA SER A 619 -50.90 41.68 35.44
C SER A 619 -49.50 41.94 34.88
N PRO A 620 -48.94 43.15 35.00
CA PRO A 620 -47.55 43.43 34.64
C PRO A 620 -46.55 42.48 35.32
N LEU A 621 -46.83 42.06 36.56
CA LEU A 621 -46.01 41.09 37.28
C LEU A 621 -46.10 39.68 36.69
N ALA A 622 -47.21 39.29 36.07
CA ALA A 622 -47.35 37.99 35.42
C ALA A 622 -46.47 37.86 34.15
N ALA A 623 -46.00 38.97 33.58
CA ALA A 623 -45.10 38.96 32.42
C ALA A 623 -43.75 38.29 32.71
N ILE A 624 -43.33 38.20 33.97
CA ILE A 624 -42.05 37.55 34.33
C ILE A 624 -42.18 36.04 34.47
N LEU A 625 -43.40 35.51 34.65
CA LEU A 625 -43.63 34.09 34.95
C LEU A 625 -43.01 33.13 33.90
N PRO A 626 -43.08 33.40 32.58
CA PRO A 626 -42.45 32.54 31.58
C PRO A 626 -40.91 32.48 31.68
N PHE A 627 -40.30 33.45 32.37
CA PHE A 627 -38.86 33.57 32.54
C PHE A 627 -38.35 33.10 33.91
N VAL A 628 -39.22 32.69 34.83
CA VAL A 628 -38.81 32.17 36.15
C VAL A 628 -38.75 30.65 36.12
N THR A 629 -37.73 30.07 36.75
CA THR A 629 -37.68 28.61 37.00
C THR A 629 -37.17 28.33 38.40
N GLY A 630 -37.78 27.35 39.07
CA GLY A 630 -37.36 26.86 40.39
C GLY A 630 -36.07 26.03 40.37
N GLY A 631 -35.51 25.71 39.19
CA GLY A 631 -34.33 24.85 39.07
C GLY A 631 -34.66 23.37 39.23
N GLU A 632 -35.67 22.89 38.50
CA GLU A 632 -36.30 21.59 38.71
C GLU A 632 -35.47 20.40 38.17
N ALA A 633 -34.40 20.67 37.42
CA ALA A 633 -33.55 19.62 36.88
C ALA A 633 -32.79 18.88 37.99
N LYS A 634 -33.02 17.57 38.08
CA LYS A 634 -32.32 16.67 39.00
C LYS A 634 -31.02 16.14 38.38
N ASP A 635 -30.24 15.48 39.21
CA ASP A 635 -29.07 14.73 38.75
C ASP A 635 -29.49 13.57 37.86
N ALA A 636 -28.75 13.39 36.76
CA ALA A 636 -28.88 12.21 35.94
C ALA A 636 -28.36 11.00 36.71
N ASP A 637 -28.96 9.83 36.48
CA ASP A 637 -28.41 8.57 36.96
C ASP A 637 -27.18 8.18 36.11
N CYS A 638 -26.07 8.88 36.34
CA CYS A 638 -24.82 8.66 35.64
C CYS A 638 -24.31 7.22 35.80
N ALA A 639 -24.64 6.55 36.91
CA ALA A 639 -24.28 5.14 37.10
C ALA A 639 -25.02 4.24 36.11
N SER A 640 -26.34 4.43 35.97
CA SER A 640 -27.15 3.70 34.99
C SER A 640 -26.73 4.01 33.55
N LEU A 641 -26.54 5.29 33.20
CA LEU A 641 -26.15 5.71 31.85
C LEU A 641 -24.80 5.12 31.43
N VAL A 642 -23.81 5.14 32.32
CA VAL A 642 -22.49 4.54 32.08
C VAL A 642 -22.58 3.00 32.03
N ALA A 643 -23.43 2.39 32.86
CA ALA A 643 -23.65 0.94 32.83
C ALA A 643 -24.33 0.48 31.54
N GLU A 644 -25.27 1.25 31.01
CA GLU A 644 -25.91 1.01 29.72
C GLU A 644 -24.90 1.13 28.57
N ALA A 645 -24.14 2.22 28.50
CA ALA A 645 -23.06 2.37 27.51
C ALA A 645 -22.01 1.24 27.59
N ARG A 646 -21.78 0.68 28.79
CA ARG A 646 -20.92 -0.50 28.98
C ARG A 646 -21.55 -1.77 28.43
N ARG A 647 -22.87 -1.96 28.52
CA ARG A 647 -23.60 -3.08 27.89
C ARG A 647 -23.49 -3.00 26.36
N ASP A 648 -23.49 -1.79 25.81
CA ASP A 648 -23.22 -1.51 24.39
C ASP A 648 -21.72 -1.70 24.02
N GLY A 649 -20.90 -1.92 25.05
CA GLY A 649 -19.52 -2.36 24.97
C GLY A 649 -18.49 -1.24 24.90
N ALA A 650 -18.86 -0.01 25.29
CA ALA A 650 -17.88 1.05 25.56
C ALA A 650 -16.89 0.59 26.65
N PRO A 651 -15.58 0.82 26.48
CA PRO A 651 -14.54 0.24 27.35
C PRO A 651 -14.33 1.03 28.64
N VAL A 652 -15.40 1.28 29.39
CA VAL A 652 -15.36 2.05 30.64
C VAL A 652 -14.90 1.16 31.80
N LYS A 653 -13.79 1.52 32.45
CA LYS A 653 -13.34 0.92 33.72
C LYS A 653 -13.74 1.83 34.87
N VAL A 654 -14.67 1.39 35.72
CA VAL A 654 -15.07 2.16 36.91
C VAL A 654 -14.08 1.85 38.03
N ALA A 655 -13.23 2.81 38.40
CA ALA A 655 -12.78 2.89 39.78
C ALA A 655 -13.98 3.37 40.60
N GLN A 656 -14.46 2.50 41.48
CA GLN A 656 -15.61 2.64 42.39
C GLN A 656 -16.16 4.06 42.51
N THR A 657 -17.36 4.28 41.97
CA THR A 657 -18.19 5.43 42.34
C THR A 657 -18.49 5.31 43.83
N THR A 658 -17.91 6.18 44.65
CA THR A 658 -18.34 6.36 46.04
C THR A 658 -19.85 6.63 46.03
N PRO A 659 -20.67 5.89 46.79
CA PRO A 659 -22.10 6.14 46.85
C PRO A 659 -22.35 7.59 47.23
N ALA A 660 -23.33 8.21 46.56
CA ALA A 660 -23.82 9.52 46.96
C ALA A 660 -24.19 9.48 48.45
N LYS A 661 -23.59 10.37 49.26
CA LYS A 661 -23.99 10.56 50.66
C LYS A 661 -25.47 10.92 50.68
N VAL A 662 -26.30 9.98 51.12
CA VAL A 662 -27.69 10.22 51.46
C VAL A 662 -27.71 11.28 52.57
N LYS A 663 -28.19 12.49 52.26
CA LYS A 663 -28.55 13.45 53.29
C LYS A 663 -29.70 12.84 54.08
N LYS A 664 -29.46 12.49 55.35
CA LYS A 664 -30.54 12.20 56.30
C LYS A 664 -31.39 13.46 56.45
N LYS A 665 -32.71 13.25 56.41
CA LYS A 665 -33.75 14.27 56.63
C LYS A 665 -33.58 14.95 57.99
#